data_AF-A0A3C1I4S1-F1
#
_entry.id   AF-A0A3C1I4S1-F1
#
_cell.length_a   1.000
_cell.length_b   1.000
_cell.length_c   1.000
_cell.angle_alpha   90.00
_cell.angle_beta   90.00
_cell.angle_gamma   90.00
#
_symmetry.space_group_name_H-M   'P 1'
#
loop_
_entity.id
_entity.type
_entity.pdbx_description
1 polymer ?
#
loop_
_entity_poly.entity_id
_entity_poly.type
_entity_poly.pdbx_seq_one_letter_code
_entity_poly.pdbx_strand_id
1 'polypeptide(L)'
;MKRLNHLEPLDESLRLMPKPTLSKDKHIQIKNAILNTRAAPFKQKKKRNYKGIMTTVGALAAALMFAVLIYSYLDQDSEPTTMVLASLIDEDIHKISGSANGKSYQTEDEELIKQFYQDIGNMEFAETEEKNTDQKDIIMLYNANGEILTTFHFGAKDIVTIDDHQYKFDTTKWQDFKELFFTEENLVTENDVDSPNEQPESNEDVSLLMEQELTKSPSQRDWSKVLEYVKQGADPNNALLLAAKENNEAIVPELLDLKANANTTDGNSNTPIMLTTSVDVASSLIQHGADLAVRNKRGHNALVSAVYGHQTEMVKLLLEAGADPNTIVHPDSTVTVLWASGKFNDQEISELLIQHGATKVEGYDQESWWISQIPSLTEMLKQKEELLSTASIGRLPGIPYIQIPADSSVFPGQKGDPFETLSVSGGTVDIYGNHIYFKPEGQKLYTAYQYELNPGDHVTVADIEDVLGVPSTSTKNDNGSIAMVYSLDHYELKFYYDGTLSYPKNELNILSLELAYKEPGIIEHAESVLTLLADKNVNELAKQVHPEKGVLFAPYLQLTSTPMTEKHSPVTFSAEEIPHILKDKDQYLWGYGSGSGLPINITPAAYWEDYVYTKQIPDEIYVNEQHLTAPEFFTETIRSIFPNAHMVQYSFNETVEGDDLSWVDLSLVFEEYKGEWKLVGILHNAWTP
;
A
#
# COMPACT_ATOMS: atom_id res chain seq x y z
N MET A 1 67.73 -8.44 -2.23
CA MET A 1 66.80 -8.11 -3.33
C MET A 1 65.61 -7.38 -2.73
N LYS A 2 65.50 -6.05 -2.93
CA LYS A 2 64.28 -5.32 -2.58
C LYS A 2 63.22 -5.64 -3.66
N ARG A 3 62.06 -6.15 -3.26
CA ARG A 3 60.90 -6.28 -4.17
C ARG A 3 60.40 -4.87 -4.49
N LEU A 4 60.25 -4.54 -5.77
CA LEU A 4 59.62 -3.29 -6.21
C LEU A 4 58.14 -3.31 -5.82
N ASN A 5 57.68 -2.20 -5.25
CA ASN A 5 56.29 -1.98 -4.93
C ASN A 5 55.59 -1.55 -6.23
N HIS A 6 54.65 -2.35 -6.72
CA HIS A 6 53.97 -2.18 -8.00
C HIS A 6 53.02 -0.96 -8.04
N LEU A 7 52.95 -0.20 -6.95
CA LEU A 7 52.07 0.95 -6.75
C LEU A 7 52.77 2.31 -6.90
N GLU A 8 54.11 2.37 -6.83
CA GLU A 8 54.85 3.64 -7.01
C GLU A 8 54.66 4.28 -8.40
N PRO A 9 54.69 3.53 -9.52
CA PRO A 9 54.48 4.11 -10.85
C PRO A 9 53.05 4.67 -11.05
N LEU A 10 52.07 4.11 -10.33
CA LEU A 10 50.67 4.52 -10.40
C LEU A 10 50.45 5.85 -9.65
N ASP A 11 51.06 6.01 -8.48
CA ASP A 11 51.02 7.27 -7.70
C ASP A 11 51.75 8.41 -8.45
N GLU A 12 52.87 8.12 -9.10
CA GLU A 12 53.60 9.11 -9.90
C GLU A 12 52.84 9.53 -11.17
N SER A 13 52.14 8.59 -11.82
CA SER A 13 51.26 8.86 -12.97
C SER A 13 50.03 9.71 -12.60
N LEU A 14 49.43 9.47 -11.43
CA LEU A 14 48.29 10.25 -10.92
C LEU A 14 48.69 11.70 -10.58
N ARG A 15 49.91 11.92 -10.08
CA ARG A 15 50.43 13.27 -9.78
C ARG A 15 50.76 14.08 -11.02
N LEU A 16 51.05 13.41 -12.13
CA LEU A 16 51.39 14.04 -13.43
C LEU A 16 50.15 14.30 -14.31
N MET A 17 48.97 13.84 -13.92
CA MET A 17 47.74 14.15 -14.66
C MET A 17 47.41 15.65 -14.55
N PRO A 18 47.03 16.31 -15.66
CA PRO A 18 46.60 17.70 -15.64
C PRO A 18 45.35 17.81 -14.77
N LYS A 19 45.44 18.60 -13.69
CA LYS A 19 44.31 18.82 -12.79
C LYS A 19 43.13 19.41 -13.59
N PRO A 20 41.92 18.87 -13.44
CA PRO A 20 40.77 19.35 -14.19
C PRO A 20 40.58 20.85 -13.92
N THR A 21 40.43 21.62 -15.00
CA THR A 21 40.05 23.03 -14.93
C THR A 21 38.62 23.12 -14.42
N LEU A 22 38.49 23.14 -13.10
CA LEU A 22 37.23 23.35 -12.40
C LEU A 22 36.77 24.80 -12.63
N SER A 23 35.53 24.98 -13.05
CA SER A 23 34.91 26.30 -13.16
C SER A 23 34.93 27.02 -11.79
N LYS A 24 34.90 28.35 -11.79
CA LYS A 24 34.86 29.14 -10.55
C LYS A 24 33.70 28.72 -9.64
N ASP A 25 32.56 28.35 -10.21
CA ASP A 25 31.38 27.93 -9.46
C ASP A 25 31.59 26.59 -8.77
N LYS A 26 32.27 25.63 -9.42
CA LYS A 26 32.61 24.34 -8.83
C LYS A 26 33.68 24.47 -7.74
N HIS A 27 34.59 25.44 -7.87
CA HIS A 27 35.51 25.83 -6.79
C HIS A 27 34.75 26.40 -5.57
N ILE A 28 33.71 27.20 -5.79
CA ILE A 28 32.91 27.79 -4.70
C ILE A 28 32.07 26.71 -4.01
N GLN A 29 31.45 25.78 -4.74
CA GLN A 29 30.70 24.67 -4.17
C GLN A 29 31.58 23.74 -3.31
N ILE A 30 32.77 23.36 -3.80
CA ILE A 30 33.71 22.53 -3.03
C ILE A 30 34.19 23.29 -1.79
N LYS A 31 34.46 24.59 -1.90
CA LYS A 31 34.87 25.42 -0.76
C LYS A 31 33.76 25.54 0.29
N ASN A 32 32.50 25.67 -0.13
CA ASN A 32 31.35 25.70 0.78
C ASN A 32 31.09 24.34 1.44
N ALA A 33 31.26 23.23 0.71
CA ALA A 33 31.15 21.89 1.28
C ALA A 33 32.24 21.59 2.33
N ILE A 34 33.47 22.05 2.10
CA ILE A 34 34.59 21.91 3.05
C ILE A 34 34.42 22.85 4.27
N LEU A 35 33.89 24.05 4.07
CA LEU A 35 33.62 25.00 5.17
C LEU A 35 32.44 24.54 6.06
N ASN A 36 31.46 23.83 5.49
CA ASN A 36 30.33 23.27 6.24
C ASN A 36 30.67 21.96 6.99
N THR A 37 31.83 21.35 6.73
CA THR A 37 32.26 20.09 7.38
C THR A 37 33.37 20.26 8.42
N ARG A 38 33.76 21.49 8.80
CA ARG A 38 34.75 21.70 9.88
C ARG A 38 34.43 22.85 10.83
N ALA A 39 33.87 22.48 11.98
CA ALA A 39 34.06 22.97 13.37
C ALA A 39 32.69 23.02 14.07
N ALA A 40 32.50 22.47 15.27
CA ALA A 40 33.40 22.55 16.43
C ALA A 40 33.09 21.42 17.47
N PRO A 41 33.72 21.38 18.65
CA PRO A 41 34.75 20.39 18.99
C PRO A 41 34.41 19.51 20.21
N PHE A 42 35.19 18.46 20.40
CA PHE A 42 35.33 17.71 21.65
C PHE A 42 35.60 18.62 22.88
N LYS A 43 34.94 18.37 24.01
CA LYS A 43 35.49 18.65 25.35
C LYS A 43 35.13 17.56 26.37
N GLN A 44 36.16 16.92 26.92
CA GLN A 44 36.13 16.03 28.08
C GLN A 44 35.84 16.76 29.41
N LYS A 45 35.34 15.97 30.37
CA LYS A 45 34.92 16.21 31.76
C LYS A 45 35.85 17.08 32.65
N LYS A 46 35.27 17.95 33.51
CA LYS A 46 35.24 17.88 35.00
C LYS A 46 34.92 19.22 35.70
N LYS A 47 34.13 19.10 36.79
CA LYS A 47 34.05 19.86 38.07
C LYS A 47 33.68 21.37 38.08
N ARG A 48 32.56 21.60 38.79
CA ARG A 48 32.06 22.82 39.47
C ARG A 48 33.05 23.98 39.65
N ASN A 49 32.62 25.20 39.27
CA ASN A 49 32.87 26.39 40.09
C ASN A 49 31.82 27.49 39.87
N TYR A 50 31.41 28.14 40.96
CA TYR A 50 30.39 29.19 41.05
C TYR A 50 30.89 30.52 40.47
N LYS A 51 30.28 31.02 39.40
CA LYS A 51 30.14 32.46 39.06
C LYS A 51 29.35 32.62 37.76
N GLY A 52 28.06 32.96 37.88
CA GLY A 52 27.20 33.21 36.72
C GLY A 52 25.72 33.40 37.08
N ILE A 53 25.42 34.07 38.20
CA ILE A 53 24.02 34.29 38.66
C ILE A 53 23.40 35.57 38.03
N MET A 54 24.13 36.33 37.22
CA MET A 54 23.64 37.60 36.65
C MET A 54 23.17 37.53 35.19
N THR A 55 23.44 36.45 34.45
CA THR A 55 23.05 36.33 33.02
C THR A 55 21.78 35.53 32.80
N THR A 56 21.39 34.65 33.74
CA THR A 56 20.18 33.83 33.64
C THR A 56 18.89 34.59 33.97
N VAL A 57 18.96 35.63 34.81
CA VAL A 57 17.77 36.45 35.16
C VAL A 57 17.33 37.33 33.99
N GLY A 58 18.27 37.85 33.20
CA GLY A 58 17.97 38.64 31.99
C GLY A 58 17.38 37.80 30.85
N ALA A 59 17.87 36.57 30.67
CA ALA A 59 17.34 35.65 29.66
C ALA A 59 15.96 35.09 30.04
N LEU A 60 15.71 34.82 31.33
CA LEU A 60 14.39 34.43 31.82
C LEU A 60 13.39 35.58 31.75
N ALA A 61 13.78 36.83 32.02
CA ALA A 61 12.90 37.99 31.86
C ALA A 61 12.57 38.29 30.39
N ALA A 62 13.52 38.09 29.47
CA ALA A 62 13.27 38.21 28.04
C ALA A 62 12.40 37.06 27.51
N ALA A 63 12.62 35.83 27.94
CA ALA A 63 11.79 34.68 27.58
C ALA A 63 10.37 34.77 28.20
N LEU A 64 10.22 35.30 29.42
CA LEU A 64 8.91 35.58 30.00
C LEU A 64 8.22 36.77 29.34
N MET A 65 8.92 37.83 28.95
CA MET A 65 8.31 38.92 28.17
C MET A 65 7.95 38.48 26.75
N PHE A 66 8.73 37.60 26.13
CA PHE A 66 8.42 37.04 24.81
C PHE A 66 7.30 36.00 24.89
N ALA A 67 7.25 35.19 25.96
CA ALA A 67 6.13 34.29 26.22
C ALA A 67 4.86 35.06 26.61
N VAL A 68 4.95 36.14 27.40
CA VAL A 68 3.79 37.01 27.71
C VAL A 68 3.36 37.80 26.48
N LEU A 69 4.26 38.23 25.60
CA LEU A 69 3.90 38.87 24.32
C LEU A 69 3.31 37.87 23.33
N ILE A 70 3.79 36.62 23.28
CA ILE A 70 3.20 35.56 22.46
C ILE A 70 1.84 35.13 23.05
N TYR A 71 1.71 35.00 24.37
CA TYR A 71 0.44 34.66 25.03
C TYR A 71 -0.55 35.84 24.99
N SER A 72 -0.09 37.10 25.09
CA SER A 72 -0.97 38.27 24.93
C SER A 72 -1.29 38.61 23.47
N TYR A 73 -0.67 37.93 22.51
CA TYR A 73 -0.93 38.06 21.07
C TYR A 73 -1.64 36.82 20.51
N LEU A 74 -1.58 35.69 21.21
CA LEU A 74 -2.38 34.47 20.98
C LEU A 74 -3.68 34.44 21.81
N ASP A 75 -3.87 35.42 22.69
CA ASP A 75 -5.07 35.61 23.53
C ASP A 75 -5.65 37.03 23.30
N GLN A 76 -5.58 37.49 22.05
CA GLN A 76 -6.69 38.27 21.52
C GLN A 76 -7.67 37.25 20.96
N ASP A 77 -8.64 36.87 21.78
CA ASP A 77 -9.93 36.38 21.31
C ASP A 77 -10.38 37.29 20.16
N SER A 78 -10.10 36.90 18.91
CA SER A 78 -11.09 37.13 17.87
C SER A 78 -12.26 36.30 18.34
N GLU A 79 -13.27 36.95 18.93
CA GLU A 79 -14.57 36.30 19.13
C GLU A 79 -14.86 35.52 17.84
N PRO A 80 -15.21 34.22 17.93
CA PRO A 80 -15.47 33.43 16.74
C PRO A 80 -16.43 34.25 15.88
N THR A 81 -16.08 34.49 14.62
CA THR A 81 -16.92 35.28 13.73
C THR A 81 -18.24 34.55 13.64
N THR A 82 -19.23 35.00 14.42
CA THR A 82 -20.55 34.43 14.40
C THR A 82 -21.30 35.11 13.29
N MET A 83 -21.82 34.31 12.37
CA MET A 83 -22.70 34.78 11.32
C MET A 83 -24.08 34.18 11.51
N VAL A 84 -25.09 34.92 11.09
CA VAL A 84 -26.47 34.43 11.05
C VAL A 84 -26.82 34.18 9.60
N LEU A 85 -27.57 33.11 9.31
CA LEU A 85 -27.85 32.72 7.93
C LEU A 85 -28.49 33.84 7.10
N ALA A 86 -29.32 34.68 7.70
CA ALA A 86 -29.91 35.85 7.05
C ALA A 86 -28.87 36.84 6.46
N SER A 87 -27.59 36.72 6.80
CA SER A 87 -26.50 37.52 6.21
C SER A 87 -25.80 36.86 5.01
N LEU A 88 -26.05 35.58 4.73
CA LEU A 88 -25.50 34.84 3.59
C LEU A 88 -26.45 34.80 2.39
N ILE A 89 -27.74 35.03 2.63
CA ILE A 89 -28.79 34.92 1.62
C ILE A 89 -29.33 36.32 1.33
N ASP A 90 -28.95 36.87 0.18
CA ASP A 90 -29.38 38.21 -0.26
C ASP A 90 -30.70 38.20 -1.06
N GLU A 91 -31.27 37.02 -1.34
CA GLU A 91 -32.50 36.83 -2.14
C GLU A 91 -33.53 35.91 -1.45
N ASP A 92 -34.81 36.06 -1.79
CA ASP A 92 -35.86 35.24 -1.20
C ASP A 92 -35.78 33.76 -1.65
N ILE A 93 -35.62 32.84 -0.69
CA ILE A 93 -35.75 31.40 -0.91
C ILE A 93 -37.15 31.08 -1.46
N HIS A 94 -37.21 30.46 -2.63
CA HIS A 94 -38.45 29.97 -3.26
C HIS A 94 -38.57 28.45 -3.23
N LYS A 95 -37.45 27.72 -3.12
CA LYS A 95 -37.44 26.27 -3.01
C LYS A 95 -36.33 25.81 -2.09
N ILE A 96 -36.62 24.78 -1.28
CA ILE A 96 -35.63 24.07 -0.47
C ILE A 96 -35.58 22.64 -0.99
N SER A 97 -34.38 22.16 -1.33
CA SER A 97 -34.15 20.74 -1.58
C SER A 97 -33.19 20.19 -0.54
N GLY A 98 -33.32 18.91 -0.20
CA GLY A 98 -32.34 18.25 0.65
C GLY A 98 -32.17 16.78 0.36
N SER A 99 -31.05 16.25 0.82
CA SER A 99 -30.78 14.81 0.80
C SER A 99 -30.46 14.33 2.21
N ALA A 100 -31.08 13.23 2.61
CA ALA A 100 -30.79 12.55 3.87
C ALA A 100 -30.96 11.04 3.67
N ASN A 101 -30.04 10.25 4.21
CA ASN A 101 -30.06 8.77 4.15
C ASN A 101 -30.28 8.21 2.73
N GLY A 102 -29.70 8.86 1.70
CA GLY A 102 -29.81 8.42 0.30
C GLY A 102 -31.15 8.70 -0.37
N LYS A 103 -32.04 9.48 0.25
CA LYS A 103 -33.30 9.96 -0.32
C LYS A 103 -33.21 11.46 -0.61
N SER A 104 -33.96 11.94 -1.61
CA SER A 104 -34.05 13.34 -1.99
C SER A 104 -35.42 13.92 -1.63
N TYR A 105 -35.44 15.17 -1.18
CA TYR A 105 -36.62 15.87 -0.68
C TYR A 105 -36.66 17.27 -1.28
N GLN A 106 -37.84 17.79 -1.59
CA GLN A 106 -38.02 19.17 -2.05
C GLN A 106 -39.33 19.75 -1.54
N THR A 107 -39.34 21.07 -1.32
CA THR A 107 -40.55 21.81 -1.00
C THR A 107 -40.50 23.20 -1.61
N GLU A 108 -41.65 23.65 -2.10
CA GLU A 108 -41.94 25.04 -2.47
C GLU A 108 -43.03 25.62 -1.54
N ASP A 109 -43.36 24.91 -0.44
CA ASP A 109 -44.37 25.35 0.51
C ASP A 109 -43.89 26.58 1.29
N GLU A 110 -44.57 27.71 1.10
CA GLU A 110 -44.27 28.98 1.75
C GLU A 110 -44.30 28.88 3.29
N GLU A 111 -45.14 28.02 3.89
CA GLU A 111 -45.17 27.84 5.34
C GLU A 111 -43.91 27.14 5.85
N LEU A 112 -43.42 26.14 5.12
CA LEU A 112 -42.22 25.38 5.48
C LEU A 112 -40.95 26.19 5.23
N ILE A 113 -40.91 26.99 4.16
CA ILE A 113 -39.84 27.96 3.90
C ILE A 113 -39.78 29.02 5.00
N LYS A 114 -40.94 29.53 5.42
CA LYS A 114 -41.01 30.48 6.55
C LYS A 114 -40.55 29.84 7.85
N GLN A 115 -40.83 28.56 8.06
CA GLN A 115 -40.37 27.80 9.21
C GLN A 115 -38.85 27.60 9.18
N PHE A 116 -38.27 27.29 8.01
CA PHE A 116 -36.81 27.24 7.83
C PHE A 116 -36.13 28.56 8.23
N TYR A 117 -36.67 29.71 7.83
CA TYR A 117 -36.16 31.01 8.26
C TYR A 117 -36.26 31.22 9.78
N GLN A 118 -37.30 30.71 10.44
CA GLN A 118 -37.45 30.84 11.90
C GLN A 118 -36.45 29.97 12.64
N ASP A 119 -36.28 28.72 12.21
CA ASP A 119 -35.48 27.72 12.91
C ASP A 119 -33.99 27.84 12.57
N ILE A 120 -33.65 27.97 11.29
CA ILE A 120 -32.28 27.98 10.78
C ILE A 120 -31.83 29.39 10.42
N GLY A 121 -32.72 30.21 9.86
CA GLY A 121 -32.41 31.59 9.45
C GLY A 121 -31.84 32.47 10.57
N ASN A 122 -32.22 32.23 11.83
CA ASN A 122 -31.74 32.94 13.02
C ASN A 122 -30.72 32.13 13.86
N MET A 123 -30.16 31.06 13.28
CA MET A 123 -29.12 30.28 13.94
C MET A 123 -27.78 31.01 13.83
N GLU A 124 -27.01 30.98 14.91
CA GLU A 124 -25.64 31.50 14.91
C GLU A 124 -24.68 30.38 14.52
N PHE A 125 -23.84 30.66 13.51
CA PHE A 125 -22.79 29.79 13.01
C PHE A 125 -21.45 30.36 13.44
N ALA A 126 -20.73 29.62 14.28
CA ALA A 126 -19.41 30.02 14.77
C ALA A 126 -18.32 29.30 13.97
N GLU A 127 -17.46 30.03 13.27
CA GLU A 127 -16.36 29.46 12.48
C GLU A 127 -15.46 28.53 13.32
N THR A 128 -15.03 27.40 12.76
CA THR A 128 -14.23 26.39 13.46
C THR A 128 -13.19 25.75 12.53
N GLU A 129 -12.04 25.36 13.10
CA GLU A 129 -11.03 24.54 12.38
C GLU A 129 -11.31 23.03 12.45
N GLU A 130 -12.35 22.61 13.21
CA GLU A 130 -12.76 21.22 13.28
C GLU A 130 -13.33 20.75 11.93
N LYS A 131 -12.82 19.63 11.39
CA LYS A 131 -13.26 19.08 10.11
C LYS A 131 -14.51 18.20 10.27
N ASN A 132 -15.52 18.43 9.44
CA ASN A 132 -16.64 17.53 9.27
C ASN A 132 -16.23 16.33 8.39
N THR A 133 -16.02 15.16 9.00
CA THR A 133 -15.61 13.94 8.29
C THR A 133 -16.78 13.09 7.81
N ASP A 134 -18.01 13.36 8.28
CA ASP A 134 -19.21 12.55 8.02
C ASP A 134 -20.39 13.44 7.61
N GLN A 135 -20.50 13.80 6.33
CA GLN A 135 -21.64 14.54 5.80
C GLN A 135 -22.86 13.62 5.71
N LYS A 136 -23.93 13.94 6.45
CA LYS A 136 -25.14 13.09 6.55
C LYS A 136 -26.33 13.66 5.82
N ASP A 137 -26.54 14.97 5.96
CA ASP A 137 -27.67 15.66 5.36
C ASP A 137 -27.17 16.85 4.56
N ILE A 138 -27.71 17.04 3.37
CA ILE A 138 -27.42 18.19 2.49
C ILE A 138 -28.69 19.01 2.34
N ILE A 139 -28.62 20.32 2.46
CA ILE A 139 -29.71 21.26 2.16
C ILE A 139 -29.22 22.26 1.12
N MET A 140 -29.97 22.44 0.03
CA MET A 140 -29.73 23.44 -1.00
C MET A 140 -30.93 24.38 -1.08
N LEU A 141 -30.66 25.68 -1.15
CA LEU A 141 -31.68 26.73 -1.25
C LEU A 141 -31.67 27.33 -2.64
N TYR A 142 -32.85 27.60 -3.21
CA TYR A 142 -32.98 28.17 -4.55
C TYR A 142 -33.81 29.45 -4.56
N ASN A 143 -33.46 30.37 -5.47
CA ASN A 143 -34.28 31.53 -5.78
C ASN A 143 -35.41 31.20 -6.77
N ALA A 144 -36.25 32.19 -7.10
CA ALA A 144 -37.37 32.05 -8.03
C ALA A 144 -36.96 31.62 -9.45
N ASN A 145 -35.70 31.81 -9.84
CA ASN A 145 -35.17 31.43 -11.15
C ASN A 145 -34.61 30.00 -11.17
N GLY A 146 -34.61 29.31 -10.02
CA GLY A 146 -34.03 27.97 -9.87
C GLY A 146 -32.52 27.95 -9.72
N GLU A 147 -31.89 29.08 -9.42
CA GLU A 147 -30.45 29.17 -9.14
C GLU A 147 -30.18 28.87 -7.66
N ILE A 148 -29.08 28.19 -7.36
CA ILE A 148 -28.69 27.84 -5.98
C ILE A 148 -28.18 29.08 -5.27
N LEU A 149 -28.80 29.43 -4.14
CA LEU A 149 -28.38 30.52 -3.26
C LEU A 149 -27.25 30.10 -2.33
N THR A 150 -27.35 28.92 -1.70
CA THR A 150 -26.31 28.35 -0.84
C THR A 150 -26.58 26.87 -0.55
N THR A 151 -25.55 26.16 -0.10
CA THR A 151 -25.59 24.73 0.23
C THR A 151 -25.00 24.45 1.61
N PHE A 152 -25.75 23.73 2.44
CA PHE A 152 -25.32 23.28 3.76
C PHE A 152 -25.04 21.78 3.74
N HIS A 153 -23.89 21.39 4.28
CA HIS A 153 -23.56 19.99 4.51
C HIS A 153 -23.49 19.74 6.02
N PHE A 154 -24.57 19.20 6.58
CA PHE A 154 -24.69 18.91 8.00
C PHE A 154 -24.01 17.59 8.34
N GLY A 155 -23.12 17.63 9.33
CA GLY A 155 -22.39 16.46 9.81
C GLY A 155 -23.10 15.66 10.90
N ALA A 156 -22.47 14.56 11.32
CA ALA A 156 -22.92 13.79 12.51
C ALA A 156 -22.71 14.53 13.85
N LYS A 157 -21.87 15.57 13.87
CA LYS A 157 -21.59 16.45 15.01
C LYS A 157 -22.37 17.77 14.87
N ASP A 158 -22.11 18.71 15.77
CA ASP A 158 -22.54 20.10 15.74
C ASP A 158 -21.79 20.96 14.70
N ILE A 159 -21.34 20.37 13.59
CA ILE A 159 -20.56 21.05 12.53
C ILE A 159 -21.31 21.00 11.20
N VAL A 160 -21.40 22.15 10.53
CA VAL A 160 -21.94 22.31 9.17
C VAL A 160 -20.88 22.91 8.26
N THR A 161 -20.82 22.44 7.02
CA THR A 161 -20.00 23.05 5.97
C THR A 161 -20.86 23.92 5.06
N ILE A 162 -20.50 25.19 4.90
CA ILE A 162 -21.19 26.17 4.04
C ILE A 162 -20.10 26.85 3.19
N ASP A 163 -20.23 26.81 1.87
CA ASP A 163 -19.28 27.40 0.91
C ASP A 163 -17.79 27.13 1.25
N ASP A 164 -17.47 25.84 1.46
CA ASP A 164 -16.14 25.33 1.83
C ASP A 164 -15.57 25.75 3.21
N HIS A 165 -16.36 26.43 4.03
CA HIS A 165 -15.99 26.82 5.41
C HIS A 165 -16.76 25.98 6.45
N GLN A 166 -16.13 25.72 7.59
CA GLN A 166 -16.70 24.88 8.66
C GLN A 166 -17.22 25.76 9.80
N TYR A 167 -18.44 25.48 10.26
CA TYR A 167 -19.09 26.22 11.34
C TYR A 167 -19.69 25.30 12.38
N LYS A 168 -19.56 25.66 13.66
CA LYS A 168 -20.34 25.08 14.75
C LYS A 168 -21.70 25.75 14.87
N PHE A 169 -22.73 24.97 15.18
CA PHE A 169 -24.11 25.45 15.25
C PHE A 169 -24.93 24.76 16.35
N ASP A 170 -26.04 25.37 16.77
CA ASP A 170 -26.98 24.74 17.70
C ASP A 170 -27.79 23.65 17.00
N THR A 171 -27.46 22.39 17.30
CA THR A 171 -28.11 21.21 16.72
C THR A 171 -29.61 21.11 16.99
N THR A 172 -30.14 21.77 18.02
CA THR A 172 -31.54 21.58 18.46
C THR A 172 -32.52 22.06 17.40
N LYS A 173 -32.36 23.31 16.92
CA LYS A 173 -33.25 23.87 15.89
C LYS A 173 -33.10 23.16 14.54
N TRP A 174 -31.93 22.60 14.27
CA TRP A 174 -31.73 21.75 13.09
C TRP A 174 -32.52 20.46 13.21
N GLN A 175 -32.52 19.78 14.36
CA GLN A 175 -33.34 18.59 14.55
C GLN A 175 -34.84 18.89 14.40
N ASP A 176 -35.31 20.02 14.95
CA ASP A 176 -36.71 20.44 14.81
C ASP A 176 -37.11 20.62 13.33
N PHE A 177 -36.26 21.30 12.54
CA PHE A 177 -36.52 21.47 11.10
C PHE A 177 -36.40 20.14 10.33
N LYS A 178 -35.44 19.27 10.68
CA LYS A 178 -35.27 17.95 10.05
C LYS A 178 -36.54 17.10 10.14
N GLU A 179 -37.18 17.07 11.31
CA GLU A 179 -38.40 16.29 11.53
C GLU A 179 -39.58 16.81 10.70
N LEU A 180 -39.59 18.09 10.35
CA LEU A 180 -40.61 18.72 9.51
C LEU A 180 -40.34 18.54 8.02
N PHE A 181 -39.08 18.69 7.59
CA PHE A 181 -38.71 18.69 6.17
C PHE A 181 -38.52 17.28 5.61
N PHE A 182 -37.84 16.37 6.32
CA PHE A 182 -37.54 15.02 5.83
C PHE A 182 -38.70 14.03 6.03
N THR A 183 -39.88 14.40 5.54
CA THR A 183 -41.12 13.62 5.61
C THR A 183 -41.49 13.06 4.24
N GLU A 184 -42.40 12.07 4.20
CA GLU A 184 -42.89 11.49 2.94
C GLU A 184 -43.63 12.52 2.06
N GLU A 185 -44.17 13.60 2.63
CA GLU A 185 -44.84 14.67 1.87
C GLU A 185 -43.86 15.51 1.03
N ASN A 186 -42.64 15.69 1.50
CA ASN A 186 -41.59 16.41 0.77
C ASN A 186 -40.65 15.47 0.01
N LEU A 187 -40.88 14.15 0.07
CA LEU A 187 -40.02 13.18 -0.59
C LEU A 187 -40.16 13.32 -2.11
N VAL A 188 -39.04 13.56 -2.80
CA VAL A 188 -38.99 13.54 -4.26
C VAL A 188 -39.09 12.09 -4.70
N THR A 189 -40.30 11.62 -4.97
CA THR A 189 -40.50 10.44 -5.82
C THR A 189 -40.16 10.85 -7.25
N GLU A 190 -39.45 9.99 -8.01
CA GLU A 190 -38.74 10.27 -9.29
C GLU A 190 -39.56 10.86 -10.48
N ASN A 191 -40.71 11.50 -10.26
CA ASN A 191 -41.58 12.05 -11.29
C ASN A 191 -41.72 13.58 -11.35
N ASP A 192 -41.07 14.38 -10.49
CA ASP A 192 -41.24 15.85 -10.50
C ASP A 192 -39.93 16.63 -10.74
N VAL A 193 -39.32 16.44 -11.92
CA VAL A 193 -38.48 17.46 -12.57
C VAL A 193 -39.14 17.87 -13.87
N ASP A 194 -39.67 19.08 -13.89
CA ASP A 194 -40.44 19.68 -14.98
C ASP A 194 -39.65 19.67 -16.31
N SER A 195 -40.15 18.92 -17.29
CA SER A 195 -39.94 19.16 -18.72
C SER A 195 -41.19 18.75 -19.48
N PRO A 196 -41.60 19.54 -20.51
CA PRO A 196 -43.00 19.64 -20.86
C PRO A 196 -43.50 18.46 -21.69
N ASN A 197 -44.64 17.94 -21.25
CA ASN A 197 -45.72 17.35 -22.07
C ASN A 197 -45.48 15.91 -22.61
N GLU A 198 -46.19 14.92 -22.05
CA GLU A 198 -47.25 14.15 -22.74
C GLU A 198 -47.87 13.05 -21.84
N GLN A 199 -49.20 12.93 -21.89
CA GLN A 199 -50.03 11.86 -21.31
C GLN A 199 -49.93 10.55 -22.14
N PRO A 200 -50.66 9.44 -21.81
CA PRO A 200 -50.76 8.71 -20.54
C PRO A 200 -50.64 7.16 -20.70
N GLU A 201 -50.42 6.51 -19.55
CA GLU A 201 -50.89 5.16 -19.15
C GLU A 201 -50.37 3.86 -19.80
N SER A 202 -49.96 2.97 -18.88
CA SER A 202 -49.74 1.51 -18.97
C SER A 202 -48.38 1.04 -19.51
N ASN A 203 -47.41 0.88 -18.61
CA ASN A 203 -46.41 -0.19 -18.66
C ASN A 203 -45.66 -0.22 -17.32
N GLU A 204 -45.19 -1.40 -16.91
CA GLU A 204 -44.16 -1.50 -15.87
C GLU A 204 -43.04 -0.48 -16.17
N ASP A 205 -42.52 0.16 -15.13
CA ASP A 205 -41.46 1.17 -15.25
C ASP A 205 -40.34 0.63 -16.15
N VAL A 206 -40.25 1.19 -17.37
CA VAL A 206 -39.30 0.73 -18.41
C VAL A 206 -37.86 0.81 -17.92
N SER A 207 -37.59 1.68 -16.94
CA SER A 207 -36.32 1.78 -16.23
C SER A 207 -36.05 0.52 -15.41
N LEU A 208 -37.04 0.03 -14.65
CA LEU A 208 -36.92 -1.21 -13.88
C LEU A 208 -36.70 -2.42 -14.79
N LEU A 209 -37.41 -2.48 -15.92
CA LEU A 209 -37.23 -3.55 -16.91
C LEU A 209 -35.84 -3.53 -17.55
N MET A 210 -35.32 -2.34 -17.83
CA MET A 210 -33.95 -2.17 -18.31
C MET A 210 -32.94 -2.62 -17.27
N GLU A 211 -33.06 -2.19 -16.01
CA GLU A 211 -32.15 -2.59 -14.94
C GLU A 211 -32.15 -4.12 -14.73
N GLN A 212 -33.32 -4.76 -14.77
CA GLN A 212 -33.40 -6.23 -14.74
C GLN A 212 -32.66 -6.89 -15.90
N GLU A 213 -32.72 -6.31 -17.10
CA GLU A 213 -31.97 -6.79 -18.26
C GLU A 213 -30.46 -6.58 -18.08
N LEU A 214 -30.02 -5.43 -17.56
CA LEU A 214 -28.62 -5.10 -17.30
C LEU A 214 -27.98 -6.04 -16.26
N THR A 215 -28.74 -6.52 -15.27
CA THR A 215 -28.23 -7.50 -14.27
C THR A 215 -27.92 -8.89 -14.83
N LYS A 216 -28.35 -9.21 -16.05
CA LYS A 216 -28.04 -10.50 -16.68
C LYS A 216 -26.56 -10.58 -17.06
N SER A 217 -26.06 -11.80 -17.21
CA SER A 217 -24.69 -12.02 -17.68
C SER A 217 -24.50 -11.54 -19.13
N PRO A 218 -23.28 -11.18 -19.56
CA PRO A 218 -22.99 -10.75 -20.93
C PRO A 218 -23.61 -11.67 -22.00
N SER A 219 -23.54 -13.00 -21.81
CA SER A 219 -24.07 -13.98 -22.77
C SER A 219 -25.61 -14.08 -22.80
N GLN A 220 -26.29 -13.63 -21.76
CA GLN A 220 -27.75 -13.70 -21.63
C GLN A 220 -28.44 -12.35 -21.88
N ARG A 221 -27.68 -11.26 -21.89
CA ARG A 221 -28.22 -9.91 -22.02
C ARG A 221 -28.66 -9.62 -23.44
N ASP A 222 -29.90 -9.18 -23.59
CA ASP A 222 -30.43 -8.74 -24.87
C ASP A 222 -30.32 -7.23 -25.01
N TRP A 223 -29.20 -6.79 -25.62
CA TRP A 223 -28.98 -5.36 -25.88
C TRP A 223 -30.03 -4.72 -26.79
N SER A 224 -30.74 -5.50 -27.62
CA SER A 224 -31.82 -4.97 -28.44
C SER A 224 -32.98 -4.47 -27.57
N LYS A 225 -33.29 -5.19 -26.49
CA LYS A 225 -34.29 -4.77 -25.51
C LYS A 225 -33.85 -3.57 -24.71
N VAL A 226 -32.58 -3.53 -24.28
CA VAL A 226 -32.03 -2.36 -23.59
C VAL A 226 -32.20 -1.11 -24.45
N LEU A 227 -31.84 -1.17 -25.74
CA LEU A 227 -32.04 -0.07 -26.68
C LEU A 227 -33.52 0.27 -26.90
N GLU A 228 -34.41 -0.71 -26.90
CA GLU A 228 -35.86 -0.50 -26.97
C GLU A 228 -36.38 0.26 -25.74
N TYR A 229 -35.96 -0.13 -24.52
CA TYR A 229 -36.36 0.55 -23.29
C TYR A 229 -35.83 1.98 -23.22
N VAL A 230 -34.59 2.22 -23.66
CA VAL A 230 -34.03 3.57 -23.79
C VAL A 230 -34.87 4.41 -24.76
N LYS A 231 -35.26 3.87 -25.92
CA LYS A 231 -36.16 4.55 -26.88
C LYS A 231 -37.56 4.82 -26.31
N GLN A 232 -37.97 4.08 -25.27
CA GLN A 232 -39.22 4.27 -24.54
C GLN A 232 -39.08 5.21 -23.33
N GLY A 233 -37.89 5.74 -23.06
CA GLY A 233 -37.66 6.76 -22.03
C GLY A 233 -36.81 6.33 -20.83
N ALA A 234 -36.27 5.10 -20.80
CA ALA A 234 -35.34 4.69 -19.76
C ALA A 234 -33.98 5.43 -19.87
N ASP A 235 -33.35 5.76 -18.74
CA ASP A 235 -32.05 6.44 -18.72
C ASP A 235 -30.93 5.53 -19.30
N PRO A 236 -30.30 5.88 -20.43
CA PRO A 236 -29.25 5.06 -21.04
C PRO A 236 -27.91 5.05 -20.29
N ASN A 237 -27.72 5.84 -19.24
CA ASN A 237 -26.43 6.03 -18.58
C ASN A 237 -25.84 4.74 -17.98
N ASN A 238 -26.65 3.97 -17.25
CA ASN A 238 -26.20 2.69 -16.68
C ASN A 238 -25.89 1.67 -17.77
N ALA A 239 -26.71 1.66 -18.84
CA ALA A 239 -26.47 0.83 -20.01
C ALA A 239 -25.14 1.19 -20.69
N LEU A 240 -24.79 2.48 -20.78
CA LEU A 240 -23.53 2.94 -21.37
C LEU A 240 -22.32 2.51 -20.55
N LEU A 241 -22.36 2.65 -19.21
CA LEU A 241 -21.28 2.18 -18.33
C LEU A 241 -21.01 0.69 -18.52
N LEU A 242 -22.08 -0.11 -18.58
CA LEU A 242 -21.97 -1.56 -18.75
C LEU A 242 -21.50 -1.94 -20.15
N ALA A 243 -22.02 -1.29 -21.20
CA ALA A 243 -21.62 -1.53 -22.59
C ALA A 243 -20.14 -1.19 -22.81
N ALA A 244 -19.66 -0.09 -22.22
CA ALA A 244 -18.25 0.29 -22.28
C ALA A 244 -17.34 -0.69 -21.54
N LYS A 245 -17.73 -1.11 -20.33
CA LYS A 245 -17.02 -2.13 -19.54
C LYS A 245 -16.91 -3.47 -20.27
N GLU A 246 -17.93 -3.83 -21.05
CA GLU A 246 -17.95 -5.06 -21.85
C GLU A 246 -17.38 -4.88 -23.27
N ASN A 247 -16.83 -3.71 -23.59
CA ASN A 247 -16.26 -3.38 -24.90
C ASN A 247 -17.25 -3.62 -26.06
N ASN A 248 -18.54 -3.33 -25.86
CA ASN A 248 -19.56 -3.55 -26.87
C ASN A 248 -19.58 -2.43 -27.93
N GLU A 249 -18.71 -2.58 -28.93
CA GLU A 249 -18.49 -1.64 -30.04
C GLU A 249 -19.76 -1.34 -30.86
N ALA A 250 -20.72 -2.26 -30.91
CA ALA A 250 -21.97 -2.04 -31.64
C ALA A 250 -22.97 -1.17 -30.86
N ILE A 251 -23.04 -1.36 -29.54
CA ILE A 251 -24.08 -0.77 -28.70
C ILE A 251 -23.68 0.61 -28.16
N VAL A 252 -22.40 0.81 -27.86
CA VAL A 252 -21.93 2.10 -27.33
C VAL A 252 -22.31 3.29 -28.23
N PRO A 253 -22.05 3.25 -29.56
CA PRO A 253 -22.47 4.34 -30.45
C PRO A 253 -23.99 4.55 -30.45
N GLU A 254 -24.80 3.47 -30.43
CA GLU A 254 -26.26 3.58 -30.41
C GLU A 254 -26.77 4.26 -29.12
N LEU A 255 -26.21 3.92 -27.97
CA LEU A 255 -26.57 4.56 -26.69
C LEU A 255 -26.19 6.04 -26.67
N LEU A 256 -25.01 6.40 -27.21
CA LEU A 256 -24.56 7.78 -27.32
C LEU A 256 -25.46 8.60 -28.28
N ASP A 257 -25.86 8.01 -29.41
CA ASP A 257 -26.84 8.61 -30.34
C ASP A 257 -28.21 8.85 -29.65
N LEU A 258 -28.57 7.95 -28.72
CA LEU A 258 -29.75 8.05 -27.84
C LEU A 258 -29.52 8.95 -26.61
N LYS A 259 -28.53 9.84 -26.65
CA LYS A 259 -28.27 10.87 -25.62
C LYS A 259 -27.76 10.35 -24.28
N ALA A 260 -27.15 9.16 -24.25
CA ALA A 260 -26.36 8.76 -23.09
C ALA A 260 -25.25 9.78 -22.80
N ASN A 261 -25.09 10.12 -21.52
CA ASN A 261 -24.03 11.01 -21.09
C ASN A 261 -22.68 10.28 -21.15
N ALA A 262 -21.80 10.65 -22.08
CA ALA A 262 -20.45 10.09 -22.21
C ALA A 262 -19.59 10.25 -20.93
N ASN A 263 -20.00 11.14 -20.02
CA ASN A 263 -19.36 11.45 -18.74
C ASN A 263 -20.13 10.94 -17.53
N THR A 264 -21.13 10.08 -17.71
CA THR A 264 -21.78 9.40 -16.57
C THR A 264 -20.75 8.63 -15.75
N THR A 265 -21.04 8.32 -14.49
CA THR A 265 -20.11 7.61 -13.60
C THR A 265 -20.74 6.46 -12.84
N ASP A 266 -19.98 5.39 -12.64
CA ASP A 266 -20.37 4.30 -11.74
C ASP A 266 -20.21 4.68 -10.25
N GLY A 267 -20.52 3.74 -9.35
CA GLY A 267 -20.37 3.93 -7.90
C GLY A 267 -18.93 4.20 -7.42
N ASN A 268 -17.92 3.99 -8.27
CA ASN A 268 -16.51 4.32 -8.01
C ASN A 268 -16.05 5.60 -8.72
N SER A 269 -16.99 6.36 -9.29
CA SER A 269 -16.74 7.55 -10.08
C SER A 269 -15.94 7.27 -11.37
N ASN A 270 -15.96 6.05 -11.90
CA ASN A 270 -15.36 5.74 -13.20
C ASN A 270 -16.29 6.19 -14.32
N THR A 271 -15.76 6.88 -15.34
CA THR A 271 -16.49 7.19 -16.58
C THR A 271 -16.43 6.01 -17.57
N PRO A 272 -17.34 5.93 -18.56
CA PRO A 272 -17.30 4.89 -19.59
C PRO A 272 -15.92 4.71 -20.24
N ILE A 273 -15.19 5.81 -20.50
CA ILE A 273 -13.87 5.76 -21.12
C ILE A 273 -12.78 5.18 -20.21
N MET A 274 -12.97 5.23 -18.88
CA MET A 274 -12.08 4.57 -17.92
C MET A 274 -12.35 3.06 -17.78
N LEU A 275 -13.55 2.61 -18.17
CA LEU A 275 -13.97 1.21 -18.03
C LEU A 275 -13.65 0.35 -19.25
N THR A 276 -13.54 0.95 -20.43
CA THR A 276 -13.29 0.23 -21.69
C THR A 276 -11.81 -0.08 -21.89
N THR A 277 -11.53 -1.21 -22.53
CA THR A 277 -10.21 -1.54 -23.08
C THR A 277 -10.21 -1.57 -24.63
N SER A 278 -11.36 -1.31 -25.27
CA SER A 278 -11.48 -1.19 -26.73
C SER A 278 -11.23 0.25 -27.20
N VAL A 279 -10.27 0.38 -28.11
CA VAL A 279 -9.91 1.66 -28.74
C VAL A 279 -11.07 2.22 -29.57
N ASP A 280 -11.87 1.36 -30.19
CA ASP A 280 -13.02 1.77 -31.01
C ASP A 280 -14.17 2.31 -30.15
N VAL A 281 -14.42 1.69 -28.99
CA VAL A 281 -15.35 2.19 -27.97
C VAL A 281 -14.88 3.54 -27.43
N ALA A 282 -13.60 3.66 -27.04
CA ALA A 282 -13.04 4.91 -26.54
C ALA A 282 -13.10 6.04 -27.59
N SER A 283 -12.80 5.73 -28.86
CA SER A 283 -12.93 6.68 -29.98
C SER A 283 -14.36 7.20 -30.10
N SER A 284 -15.35 6.31 -30.01
CA SER A 284 -16.78 6.69 -30.05
C SER A 284 -17.16 7.60 -28.88
N LEU A 285 -16.69 7.31 -27.67
CA LEU A 285 -16.91 8.12 -26.48
C LEU A 285 -16.26 9.51 -26.60
N ILE A 286 -15.03 9.60 -27.10
CA ILE A 286 -14.33 10.87 -27.35
C ILE A 286 -15.10 11.72 -28.37
N GLN A 287 -15.57 11.12 -29.46
CA GLN A 287 -16.38 11.81 -30.48
C GLN A 287 -17.69 12.39 -29.92
N HIS A 288 -18.22 11.79 -28.84
CA HIS A 288 -19.42 12.24 -28.13
C HIS A 288 -19.12 13.09 -26.89
N GLY A 289 -17.89 13.60 -26.74
CA GLY A 289 -17.55 14.58 -25.70
C GLY A 289 -17.17 13.98 -24.35
N ALA A 290 -16.60 12.76 -24.33
CA ALA A 290 -15.99 12.24 -23.12
C ALA A 290 -14.85 13.16 -22.61
N ASP A 291 -14.93 13.53 -21.34
CA ASP A 291 -13.96 14.35 -20.63
C ASP A 291 -12.84 13.47 -20.07
N LEU A 292 -11.63 13.70 -20.60
CA LEU A 292 -10.43 12.94 -20.25
C LEU A 292 -9.80 13.38 -18.91
N ALA A 293 -10.28 14.49 -18.34
CA ALA A 293 -9.75 15.07 -17.10
C ALA A 293 -10.47 14.57 -15.84
N VAL A 294 -11.67 13.97 -15.97
CA VAL A 294 -12.41 13.39 -14.84
C VAL A 294 -11.53 12.39 -14.10
N ARG A 295 -11.64 12.36 -12.77
CA ARG A 295 -10.92 11.42 -11.90
C ARG A 295 -11.90 10.57 -11.11
N ASN A 296 -11.63 9.27 -11.02
CA ASN A 296 -12.42 8.35 -10.20
C ASN A 296 -12.06 8.46 -8.71
N LYS A 297 -12.67 7.64 -7.84
CA LYS A 297 -12.38 7.62 -6.39
C LYS A 297 -10.94 7.25 -6.03
N ARG A 298 -10.22 6.57 -6.95
CA ARG A 298 -8.77 6.31 -6.82
C ARG A 298 -7.95 7.50 -7.32
N GLY A 299 -8.57 8.58 -7.77
CA GLY A 299 -7.88 9.72 -8.36
C GLY A 299 -7.36 9.45 -9.76
N HIS A 300 -7.69 8.34 -10.42
CA HIS A 300 -7.20 8.04 -11.78
C HIS A 300 -8.10 8.70 -12.84
N ASN A 301 -7.50 9.28 -13.87
CA ASN A 301 -8.20 9.71 -15.09
C ASN A 301 -8.03 8.68 -16.23
N ALA A 302 -8.62 8.91 -17.40
CA ALA A 302 -8.57 7.98 -18.53
C ALA A 302 -7.14 7.63 -18.96
N LEU A 303 -6.24 8.62 -19.05
CA LEU A 303 -4.84 8.40 -19.43
C LEU A 303 -4.08 7.60 -18.37
N VAL A 304 -4.28 7.91 -17.08
CA VAL A 304 -3.70 7.12 -15.98
C VAL A 304 -4.18 5.67 -16.08
N SER A 305 -5.48 5.43 -16.23
CA SER A 305 -6.03 4.08 -16.38
C SER A 305 -5.45 3.33 -17.59
N ALA A 306 -5.31 3.98 -18.74
CA ALA A 306 -4.73 3.38 -19.95
C ALA A 306 -3.24 3.03 -19.78
N VAL A 307 -2.46 3.87 -19.08
CA VAL A 307 -1.04 3.61 -18.78
C VAL A 307 -0.88 2.50 -17.76
N TYR A 308 -1.68 2.49 -16.69
CA TYR A 308 -1.69 1.36 -15.76
C TYR A 308 -2.06 0.06 -16.47
N GLY A 309 -2.93 0.12 -17.48
CA GLY A 309 -3.32 -1.04 -18.27
C GLY A 309 -2.43 -1.38 -19.44
N HIS A 310 -1.26 -0.74 -19.57
CA HIS A 310 -0.31 -1.00 -20.66
C HIS A 310 -0.96 -0.92 -22.06
N GLN A 311 -2.00 -0.11 -22.23
CA GLN A 311 -2.80 -0.05 -23.45
C GLN A 311 -2.19 0.95 -24.43
N THR A 312 -1.10 0.57 -25.12
CA THR A 312 -0.36 1.47 -26.02
C THR A 312 -1.25 2.24 -27.00
N GLU A 313 -2.15 1.55 -27.73
CA GLU A 313 -3.02 2.20 -28.71
C GLU A 313 -4.08 3.09 -28.04
N MET A 314 -4.56 2.73 -26.85
CA MET A 314 -5.46 3.59 -26.07
C MET A 314 -4.75 4.85 -25.60
N VAL A 315 -3.52 4.72 -25.07
CA VAL A 315 -2.68 5.86 -24.67
C VAL A 315 -2.47 6.79 -25.84
N LYS A 316 -2.13 6.24 -27.01
CA LYS A 316 -1.97 7.01 -28.24
C LYS A 316 -3.25 7.76 -28.60
N LEU A 317 -4.40 7.08 -28.64
CA LEU A 317 -5.70 7.69 -28.93
C LEU A 317 -6.02 8.84 -27.95
N LEU A 318 -5.84 8.62 -26.65
CA LEU A 318 -6.12 9.62 -25.61
C LEU A 318 -5.21 10.84 -25.72
N LEU A 319 -3.92 10.64 -26.01
CA LEU A 319 -2.97 11.73 -26.24
C LEU A 319 -3.28 12.50 -27.53
N GLU A 320 -3.64 11.82 -28.61
CA GLU A 320 -4.11 12.43 -29.87
C GLU A 320 -5.41 13.22 -29.66
N ALA A 321 -6.25 12.79 -28.72
CA ALA A 321 -7.48 13.47 -28.30
C ALA A 321 -7.25 14.60 -27.27
N GLY A 322 -5.99 14.87 -26.86
CA GLY A 322 -5.63 16.01 -26.02
C GLY A 322 -5.57 15.74 -24.52
N ALA A 323 -5.48 14.48 -24.08
CA ALA A 323 -5.20 14.16 -22.68
C ALA A 323 -3.86 14.77 -22.21
N ASP A 324 -3.81 15.28 -20.98
CA ASP A 324 -2.58 15.89 -20.43
C ASP A 324 -1.49 14.82 -20.16
N PRO A 325 -0.37 14.82 -20.91
CA PRO A 325 0.72 13.85 -20.73
C PRO A 325 1.48 14.04 -19.41
N ASN A 326 1.27 15.15 -18.70
CA ASN A 326 1.86 15.43 -17.39
C ASN A 326 0.88 15.16 -16.23
N THR A 327 -0.26 14.51 -16.49
CA THR A 327 -1.22 14.16 -15.43
C THR A 327 -0.54 13.35 -14.31
N ILE A 328 -0.89 13.68 -13.08
CA ILE A 328 -0.44 12.95 -11.88
C ILE A 328 -1.30 11.70 -11.65
N VAL A 329 -0.69 10.66 -11.10
CA VAL A 329 -1.34 9.38 -10.81
C VAL A 329 -2.40 9.53 -9.71
N HIS A 330 -2.08 10.30 -8.68
CA HIS A 330 -2.99 10.66 -7.58
C HIS A 330 -2.98 12.16 -7.34
N PRO A 331 -4.10 12.78 -6.93
CA PRO A 331 -4.18 14.22 -6.63
C PRO A 331 -3.13 14.72 -5.63
N ASP A 332 -2.82 13.90 -4.63
CA ASP A 332 -1.88 14.25 -3.54
C ASP A 332 -0.43 13.86 -3.86
N SER A 333 -0.16 13.42 -5.09
CA SER A 333 1.11 12.83 -5.50
C SER A 333 1.88 13.73 -6.46
N THR A 334 3.21 13.73 -6.34
CA THR A 334 4.11 14.33 -7.34
C THR A 334 4.43 13.36 -8.49
N VAL A 335 3.85 12.15 -8.48
CA VAL A 335 4.12 11.10 -9.46
C VAL A 335 3.31 11.34 -10.72
N THR A 336 4.00 11.58 -11.83
CA THR A 336 3.39 11.74 -13.16
C THR A 336 3.09 10.39 -13.81
N VAL A 337 2.20 10.39 -14.79
CA VAL A 337 1.90 9.19 -15.60
C VAL A 337 3.13 8.68 -16.37
N LEU A 338 4.06 9.56 -16.76
CA LEU A 338 5.35 9.18 -17.34
C LEU A 338 6.18 8.34 -16.36
N TRP A 339 6.22 8.72 -15.08
CA TRP A 339 6.88 7.90 -14.06
C TRP A 339 6.23 6.51 -13.94
N ALA A 340 4.89 6.44 -13.98
CA ALA A 340 4.18 5.16 -13.93
C ALA A 340 4.55 4.26 -15.10
N SER A 341 4.57 4.78 -16.34
CA SER A 341 5.00 4.00 -17.52
C SER A 341 6.45 3.51 -17.44
N GLY A 342 7.34 4.32 -16.82
CA GLY A 342 8.73 3.95 -16.59
C GLY A 342 8.88 2.82 -15.56
N LYS A 343 8.10 2.87 -14.46
CA LYS A 343 8.03 1.79 -13.46
C LYS A 343 7.66 0.45 -14.10
N PHE A 344 6.74 0.47 -15.07
CA PHE A 344 6.25 -0.72 -15.75
C PHE A 344 7.13 -1.21 -16.91
N ASN A 345 8.24 -0.51 -17.22
CA ASN A 345 9.09 -0.79 -18.36
C ASN A 345 8.36 -0.73 -19.72
N ASP A 346 7.30 0.08 -19.83
CA ASP A 346 6.59 0.30 -21.09
C ASP A 346 7.30 1.38 -21.91
N GLN A 347 8.37 0.96 -22.60
CA GLN A 347 9.17 1.87 -23.40
C GLN A 347 8.32 2.61 -24.45
N GLU A 348 7.41 1.90 -25.11
CA GLU A 348 6.56 2.48 -26.17
C GLU A 348 5.61 3.55 -25.61
N ILE A 349 4.94 3.29 -24.48
CA ILE A 349 4.09 4.26 -23.80
C ILE A 349 4.91 5.44 -23.30
N SER A 350 6.09 5.19 -22.73
CA SER A 350 7.00 6.25 -22.29
C SER A 350 7.40 7.16 -23.46
N GLU A 351 7.71 6.57 -24.61
CA GLU A 351 8.04 7.30 -25.84
C GLU A 351 6.84 8.11 -26.35
N LEU A 352 5.63 7.53 -26.36
CA LEU A 352 4.40 8.23 -26.74
C LEU A 352 4.12 9.44 -25.84
N LEU A 353 4.22 9.27 -24.52
CA LEU A 353 4.05 10.35 -23.55
C LEU A 353 5.05 11.47 -23.77
N ILE A 354 6.34 11.13 -23.97
CA ILE A 354 7.40 12.11 -24.25
C ILE A 354 7.14 12.85 -25.58
N GLN A 355 6.73 12.13 -26.63
CA GLN A 355 6.41 12.71 -27.93
C GLN A 355 5.27 13.73 -27.84
N HIS A 356 4.32 13.51 -26.92
CA HIS A 356 3.19 14.42 -26.69
C HIS A 356 3.46 15.50 -25.63
N GLY A 357 4.69 15.59 -25.08
CA GLY A 357 5.12 16.68 -24.21
C GLY A 357 5.21 16.34 -22.72
N ALA A 358 5.25 15.06 -22.35
CA ALA A 358 5.58 14.67 -20.98
C ALA A 358 7.00 15.12 -20.60
N THR A 359 7.13 15.77 -19.45
CA THR A 359 8.42 16.28 -18.96
C THR A 359 9.12 15.25 -18.08
N LYS A 360 10.41 15.00 -18.36
CA LYS A 360 11.27 14.20 -17.48
C LYS A 360 11.66 15.06 -16.27
N VAL A 361 11.42 14.57 -15.07
CA VAL A 361 11.83 15.24 -13.83
C VAL A 361 13.30 14.92 -13.53
N GLU A 362 14.10 15.86 -13.03
CA GLU A 362 15.52 15.63 -12.69
C GLU A 362 15.68 14.67 -11.49
N GLY A 363 16.68 13.78 -11.54
CA GLY A 363 16.91 12.74 -10.51
C GLY A 363 16.25 11.39 -10.79
N TYR A 364 15.55 11.28 -11.91
CA TYR A 364 14.86 10.08 -12.39
C TYR A 364 15.60 9.51 -13.61
N ASP A 365 16.47 8.51 -13.42
CA ASP A 365 17.12 7.81 -14.53
C ASP A 365 16.32 6.55 -14.94
N GLN A 366 16.29 6.27 -16.24
CA GLN A 366 15.61 5.09 -16.80
C GLN A 366 16.32 3.77 -16.44
N GLU A 367 17.57 3.83 -15.95
CA GLU A 367 18.36 2.64 -15.60
C GLU A 367 18.09 2.15 -14.16
N SER A 368 17.60 3.02 -13.26
CA SER A 368 17.12 2.68 -11.91
C SER A 368 15.73 2.01 -11.94
N TRP A 369 15.08 1.95 -13.11
CA TRP A 369 13.72 1.47 -13.32
C TRP A 369 13.62 0.03 -13.86
N TRP A 370 14.69 -0.76 -13.78
CA TRP A 370 14.68 -2.18 -14.15
C TRP A 370 13.86 -3.07 -13.18
N ILE A 371 12.84 -2.51 -12.52
CA ILE A 371 12.03 -3.13 -11.47
C ILE A 371 10.54 -3.07 -11.80
N SER A 372 10.15 -3.68 -12.92
CA SER A 372 8.85 -4.37 -13.01
C SER A 372 8.95 -5.48 -14.05
N GLN A 373 9.61 -6.58 -13.67
CA GLN A 373 9.49 -7.85 -14.38
C GLN A 373 8.30 -8.66 -13.85
N ILE A 374 7.28 -8.02 -13.25
CA ILE A 374 6.17 -8.73 -12.61
C ILE A 374 5.30 -9.35 -13.71
N PRO A 375 5.17 -10.69 -13.77
CA PRO A 375 4.39 -11.34 -14.81
C PRO A 375 2.89 -11.12 -14.59
N SER A 376 2.11 -11.16 -15.68
CA SER A 376 0.65 -11.15 -15.60
C SER A 376 0.14 -12.43 -14.92
N LEU A 377 -1.06 -12.39 -14.33
CA LEU A 377 -1.67 -13.58 -13.75
C LEU A 377 -1.86 -14.67 -14.82
N THR A 378 -2.19 -14.29 -16.05
CA THR A 378 -2.22 -15.22 -17.19
C THR A 378 -0.88 -15.93 -17.38
N GLU A 379 0.25 -15.21 -17.33
CA GLU A 379 1.59 -15.81 -17.44
C GLU A 379 1.95 -16.68 -16.22
N MET A 380 1.58 -16.27 -15.01
CA MET A 380 1.78 -17.08 -13.80
C MET A 380 1.02 -18.41 -13.89
N LEU A 381 -0.21 -18.40 -14.40
CA LEU A 381 -1.05 -19.59 -14.53
C LEU A 381 -0.56 -20.59 -15.59
N LYS A 382 0.11 -20.11 -16.66
CA LYS A 382 0.75 -20.99 -17.66
C LYS A 382 1.79 -21.92 -17.02
N GLN A 383 2.41 -21.48 -15.92
CA GLN A 383 3.42 -22.22 -15.18
C GLN A 383 2.87 -22.68 -13.83
N LYS A 384 1.69 -23.32 -13.80
CA LYS A 384 1.01 -23.80 -12.58
C LYS A 384 1.94 -24.43 -11.54
N GLU A 385 2.77 -25.39 -11.95
CA GLU A 385 3.65 -26.10 -11.00
C GLU A 385 4.67 -25.15 -10.36
N GLU A 386 5.17 -24.18 -11.13
CA GLU A 386 6.01 -23.11 -10.60
C GLU A 386 5.23 -22.19 -9.68
N LEU A 387 4.01 -21.77 -10.06
CA LEU A 387 3.14 -20.93 -9.23
C LEU A 387 2.86 -21.58 -7.86
N LEU A 388 2.45 -22.83 -7.83
CA LEU A 388 2.13 -23.52 -6.57
C LEU A 388 3.40 -23.80 -5.74
N SER A 389 4.51 -24.20 -6.38
CA SER A 389 5.77 -24.48 -5.67
C SER A 389 6.48 -23.23 -5.18
N THR A 390 6.31 -22.08 -5.84
CA THR A 390 6.81 -20.79 -5.35
C THR A 390 5.88 -20.23 -4.27
N ALA A 391 4.56 -20.32 -4.44
CA ALA A 391 3.60 -19.85 -3.43
C ALA A 391 3.72 -20.61 -2.10
N SER A 392 4.06 -21.91 -2.13
CA SER A 392 4.24 -22.71 -0.91
C SER A 392 5.41 -22.24 -0.04
N ILE A 393 6.34 -21.47 -0.61
CA ILE A 393 7.49 -20.88 0.09
C ILE A 393 7.39 -19.35 0.22
N GLY A 394 6.20 -18.79 0.00
CA GLY A 394 5.91 -17.36 0.17
C GLY A 394 6.25 -16.49 -1.04
N ARG A 395 6.34 -17.10 -2.23
CA ARG A 395 6.80 -16.44 -3.47
C ARG A 395 5.76 -16.51 -4.58
N LEU A 396 5.79 -15.55 -5.50
CA LEU A 396 5.08 -15.66 -6.78
C LEU A 396 6.11 -15.73 -7.93
N PRO A 397 5.84 -16.52 -8.98
CA PRO A 397 6.80 -16.75 -10.05
C PRO A 397 7.08 -15.46 -10.81
N GLY A 398 8.31 -15.30 -11.31
CA GLY A 398 8.75 -14.16 -12.12
C GLY A 398 8.89 -12.81 -11.39
N ILE A 399 8.72 -12.74 -10.06
CA ILE A 399 8.95 -11.49 -9.32
C ILE A 399 10.44 -11.39 -8.88
N PRO A 400 11.22 -10.41 -9.37
CA PRO A 400 12.69 -10.43 -9.29
C PRO A 400 13.31 -9.88 -7.98
N TYR A 401 12.55 -9.27 -7.06
CA TYR A 401 13.09 -8.72 -5.80
C TYR A 401 12.43 -9.30 -4.54
N ILE A 402 13.27 -9.44 -3.52
CA ILE A 402 13.08 -9.67 -2.07
C ILE A 402 11.63 -9.82 -1.61
N GLN A 403 11.32 -11.03 -1.12
CA GLN A 403 10.02 -11.42 -0.60
C GLN A 403 10.18 -11.86 0.86
N ILE A 404 9.86 -10.99 1.83
CA ILE A 404 10.12 -11.21 3.27
C ILE A 404 9.10 -10.44 4.15
N PRO A 405 8.86 -10.81 5.42
CA PRO A 405 8.25 -11.99 6.03
C PRO A 405 6.90 -11.63 6.69
N ALA A 406 6.30 -12.59 7.41
CA ALA A 406 4.89 -12.60 7.77
C ALA A 406 4.50 -12.05 9.17
N ASP A 407 5.38 -11.33 9.86
CA ASP A 407 5.08 -10.77 11.18
C ASP A 407 5.74 -9.39 11.37
N SER A 408 4.93 -8.32 11.45
CA SER A 408 5.45 -6.97 11.73
C SER A 408 5.76 -6.73 13.22
N SER A 409 5.40 -7.64 14.12
CA SER A 409 5.67 -7.49 15.56
C SER A 409 7.10 -7.80 15.98
N VAL A 410 7.88 -8.43 15.10
CA VAL A 410 9.27 -8.83 15.36
C VAL A 410 10.29 -7.77 14.93
N PHE A 411 9.85 -6.73 14.21
CA PHE A 411 10.68 -5.59 13.82
C PHE A 411 10.30 -4.32 14.59
N PRO A 412 10.83 -4.07 15.80
CA PRO A 412 10.83 -2.71 16.32
C PRO A 412 11.86 -1.90 15.51
N GLY A 413 11.46 -1.41 14.33
CA GLY A 413 12.09 -0.33 13.59
C GLY A 413 13.62 -0.34 13.52
N GLN A 414 14.22 -0.77 12.39
CA GLN A 414 15.66 -0.61 12.18
C GLN A 414 16.06 0.86 12.42
N LYS A 415 16.80 1.10 13.51
CA LYS A 415 17.26 2.40 14.07
C LYS A 415 16.32 3.14 15.05
N GLY A 416 15.30 2.49 15.59
CA GLY A 416 14.43 3.07 16.62
C GLY A 416 13.36 4.02 16.08
N ASP A 417 13.15 4.07 14.77
CA ASP A 417 11.95 4.69 14.18
C ASP A 417 10.90 3.59 13.96
N PRO A 418 9.70 3.68 14.57
CA PRO A 418 8.66 2.66 14.44
C PRO A 418 8.26 2.47 12.96
N PHE A 419 7.63 1.33 12.63
CA PHE A 419 6.83 1.27 11.41
C PHE A 419 5.97 2.52 11.33
N GLU A 420 5.92 3.15 10.15
CA GLU A 420 4.87 4.13 9.90
C GLU A 420 3.58 3.32 9.70
N THR A 421 2.98 2.95 10.83
CA THR A 421 1.69 2.28 10.87
C THR A 421 0.63 3.34 10.62
N LEU A 422 0.08 3.30 9.42
CA LEU A 422 -1.03 4.12 9.01
C LEU A 422 -2.32 3.34 9.26
N SER A 423 -3.22 3.92 10.05
CA SER A 423 -4.60 3.46 10.05
C SER A 423 -5.22 3.79 8.70
N VAL A 424 -5.64 2.77 7.96
CA VAL A 424 -6.36 2.91 6.70
C VAL A 424 -7.75 2.30 6.85
N SER A 425 -8.66 2.63 5.94
CA SER A 425 -9.98 1.99 5.94
C SER A 425 -9.83 0.48 5.77
N GLY A 426 -10.35 -0.30 6.72
CA GLY A 426 -10.34 -1.77 6.71
C GLY A 426 -9.15 -2.45 7.40
N GLY A 427 -8.22 -1.72 8.02
CA GLY A 427 -7.09 -2.32 8.72
C GLY A 427 -5.96 -1.35 9.06
N THR A 428 -4.77 -1.91 9.28
CA THR A 428 -3.53 -1.12 9.43
C THR A 428 -2.60 -1.40 8.27
N VAL A 429 -1.93 -0.36 7.78
CA VAL A 429 -0.85 -0.47 6.82
C VAL A 429 0.45 -0.18 7.53
N ASP A 430 1.38 -1.13 7.52
CA ASP A 430 2.73 -0.94 8.01
C ASP A 430 3.65 -0.65 6.81
N ILE A 431 4.29 0.51 6.79
CA ILE A 431 5.24 0.90 5.74
C ILE A 431 6.68 0.65 6.23
N TYR A 432 7.48 -0.04 5.41
CA TYR A 432 8.89 -0.28 5.69
C TYR A 432 9.75 -0.25 4.43
N GLY A 433 10.67 0.72 4.34
CA GLY A 433 11.46 0.94 3.12
C GLY A 433 10.56 1.24 1.92
N ASN A 434 10.59 0.36 0.91
CA ASN A 434 9.75 0.46 -0.30
C ASN A 434 8.56 -0.52 -0.28
N HIS A 435 8.19 -1.06 0.89
CA HIS A 435 7.21 -2.15 1.01
C HIS A 435 6.03 -1.75 1.91
N ILE A 436 4.85 -2.27 1.59
CA ILE A 436 3.56 -1.91 2.20
C ILE A 436 2.89 -3.22 2.65
N TYR A 437 2.63 -3.37 3.93
CA TYR A 437 1.99 -4.54 4.51
C TYR A 437 0.60 -4.18 5.03
N PHE A 438 -0.44 -4.90 4.59
CA PHE A 438 -1.80 -4.67 5.05
C PHE A 438 -2.21 -5.74 6.06
N LYS A 439 -2.73 -5.30 7.21
CA LYS A 439 -3.34 -6.15 8.23
C LYS A 439 -4.82 -5.81 8.34
N PRO A 440 -5.72 -6.65 7.81
CA PRO A 440 -7.15 -6.41 7.90
C PRO A 440 -7.63 -6.33 9.36
N GLU A 441 -8.61 -5.48 9.63
CA GLU A 441 -9.18 -5.31 10.96
C GLU A 441 -9.77 -6.63 11.49
N GLY A 442 -9.40 -7.02 12.71
CA GLY A 442 -9.84 -8.27 13.33
C GLY A 442 -9.15 -9.56 12.84
N GLN A 443 -8.21 -9.48 11.90
CA GLN A 443 -7.41 -10.63 11.48
C GLN A 443 -6.06 -10.71 12.21
N LYS A 444 -5.61 -11.95 12.46
CA LYS A 444 -4.29 -12.23 13.03
C LYS A 444 -3.18 -12.38 11.98
N LEU A 445 -3.56 -12.45 10.70
CA LEU A 445 -2.67 -12.76 9.60
C LEU A 445 -2.21 -11.47 8.92
N TYR A 446 -0.94 -11.45 8.51
CA TYR A 446 -0.41 -10.43 7.61
C TYR A 446 -0.52 -10.91 6.18
N THR A 447 -1.00 -10.03 5.31
CA THR A 447 -0.97 -10.24 3.87
C THR A 447 0.46 -10.00 3.38
N ALA A 448 1.12 -11.03 2.83
CA ALA A 448 2.46 -10.89 2.28
C ALA A 448 2.44 -10.13 0.94
N TYR A 449 1.38 -10.37 0.14
CA TYR A 449 1.10 -9.62 -1.09
C TYR A 449 -0.40 -9.53 -1.32
N GLN A 450 -0.92 -8.34 -1.60
CA GLN A 450 -2.18 -8.17 -2.32
C GLN A 450 -1.86 -7.54 -3.67
N TYR A 451 -2.09 -8.31 -4.72
CA TYR A 451 -1.80 -7.97 -6.10
C TYR A 451 -3.10 -7.63 -6.81
N GLU A 452 -3.30 -6.36 -7.13
CA GLU A 452 -4.31 -6.00 -8.14
C GLU A 452 -3.84 -6.53 -9.49
N LEU A 453 -4.74 -7.13 -10.27
CA LEU A 453 -4.35 -7.69 -11.56
C LEU A 453 -3.81 -6.61 -12.50
N ASN A 454 -2.86 -6.98 -13.35
CA ASN A 454 -2.43 -6.10 -14.43
C ASN A 454 -3.67 -5.77 -15.28
N PRO A 455 -3.97 -4.50 -15.57
CA PRO A 455 -5.14 -4.21 -16.39
C PRO A 455 -4.92 -4.77 -17.80
N GLY A 456 -5.90 -5.55 -18.28
CA GLY A 456 -5.77 -6.43 -19.45
C GLY A 456 -5.62 -7.92 -19.12
N ASP A 457 -5.34 -8.31 -17.88
CA ASP A 457 -5.53 -9.70 -17.42
C ASP A 457 -7.03 -10.01 -17.35
N HIS A 458 -7.54 -10.64 -18.40
CA HIS A 458 -8.89 -11.19 -18.46
C HIS A 458 -8.87 -12.63 -17.96
N VAL A 459 -8.64 -12.82 -16.66
CA VAL A 459 -8.65 -14.14 -16.02
C VAL A 459 -9.97 -14.31 -15.29
N THR A 460 -10.70 -15.37 -15.61
CA THR A 460 -12.00 -15.68 -15.01
C THR A 460 -11.89 -16.69 -13.87
N VAL A 461 -12.95 -16.80 -13.06
CA VAL A 461 -13.08 -17.86 -12.05
C VAL A 461 -12.94 -19.25 -12.68
N ALA A 462 -13.47 -19.45 -13.89
CA ALA A 462 -13.31 -20.72 -14.61
C ALA A 462 -11.84 -20.97 -15.00
N ASP A 463 -11.11 -19.96 -15.47
CA ASP A 463 -9.69 -20.12 -15.83
C ASP A 463 -8.84 -20.54 -14.62
N ILE A 464 -9.11 -19.97 -13.45
CA ILE A 464 -8.46 -20.38 -12.19
C ILE A 464 -8.81 -21.83 -11.84
N GLU A 465 -10.08 -22.21 -11.89
CA GLU A 465 -10.51 -23.59 -11.57
C GLU A 465 -10.00 -24.62 -12.58
N ASP A 466 -9.92 -24.27 -13.86
CA ASP A 466 -9.42 -25.14 -14.92
C ASP A 466 -7.91 -25.40 -14.75
N VAL A 467 -7.16 -24.39 -14.32
CA VAL A 467 -5.72 -24.51 -14.08
C VAL A 467 -5.45 -25.14 -12.72
N LEU A 468 -5.93 -24.54 -11.63
CA LEU A 468 -5.57 -24.93 -10.25
C LEU A 468 -6.47 -26.02 -9.67
N GLY A 469 -7.64 -26.26 -10.24
CA GLY A 469 -8.68 -27.12 -9.67
C GLY A 469 -9.61 -26.35 -8.74
N VAL A 470 -10.51 -27.07 -8.07
CA VAL A 470 -11.48 -26.49 -7.13
C VAL A 470 -10.74 -25.89 -5.92
N PRO A 471 -11.08 -24.65 -5.47
CA PRO A 471 -10.46 -24.05 -4.29
C PRO A 471 -10.73 -24.88 -3.03
N SER A 472 -9.85 -24.77 -2.03
CA SER A 472 -10.00 -25.43 -0.74
C SER A 472 -11.23 -24.91 0.02
N THR A 473 -11.43 -23.59 -0.01
CA THR A 473 -12.60 -22.91 0.55
C THR A 473 -12.95 -21.69 -0.30
N SER A 474 -14.19 -21.22 -0.18
CA SER A 474 -14.62 -19.94 -0.74
C SER A 474 -15.30 -19.13 0.36
N THR A 475 -14.85 -17.90 0.58
CA THR A 475 -15.32 -17.07 1.69
C THR A 475 -15.83 -15.75 1.16
N LYS A 476 -17.03 -15.34 1.59
CA LYS A 476 -17.61 -14.04 1.22
C LYS A 476 -17.15 -12.98 2.22
N ASN A 477 -16.61 -11.89 1.71
CA ASN A 477 -16.17 -10.73 2.48
C ASN A 477 -17.34 -9.75 2.70
N ASP A 478 -17.17 -8.85 3.67
CA ASP A 478 -18.18 -7.83 4.04
C ASP A 478 -18.52 -6.88 2.88
N ASN A 479 -17.54 -6.61 2.00
CA ASN A 479 -17.73 -5.80 0.79
C ASN A 479 -18.43 -6.55 -0.36
N GLY A 480 -18.89 -7.79 -0.15
CA GLY A 480 -19.58 -8.61 -1.14
C GLY A 480 -18.68 -9.42 -2.07
N SER A 481 -17.36 -9.20 -2.08
CA SER A 481 -16.40 -10.02 -2.83
C SER A 481 -16.31 -11.45 -2.29
N ILE A 482 -15.93 -12.40 -3.14
CA ILE A 482 -15.64 -13.79 -2.76
C ILE A 482 -14.15 -14.06 -2.94
N ALA A 483 -13.54 -14.66 -1.93
CA ALA A 483 -12.17 -15.16 -1.95
C ALA A 483 -12.15 -16.66 -2.26
N MET A 484 -11.53 -17.07 -3.36
CA MET A 484 -11.18 -18.47 -3.66
C MET A 484 -9.86 -18.80 -3.00
N VAL A 485 -9.87 -19.64 -1.97
CA VAL A 485 -8.68 -19.92 -1.17
C VAL A 485 -8.09 -21.27 -1.54
N TYR A 486 -6.83 -21.28 -1.96
CA TYR A 486 -6.01 -22.47 -2.16
C TYR A 486 -5.06 -22.61 -0.98
N SER A 487 -5.33 -23.63 -0.17
CA SER A 487 -4.60 -23.91 1.07
C SER A 487 -3.30 -24.65 0.74
N LEU A 488 -2.16 -23.98 0.93
CA LEU A 488 -0.82 -24.56 0.84
C LEU A 488 -0.32 -24.89 2.25
N ASP A 489 0.79 -25.61 2.43
CA ASP A 489 1.23 -26.06 3.75
C ASP A 489 1.34 -24.91 4.77
N HIS A 490 1.98 -23.81 4.39
CA HIS A 490 2.21 -22.65 5.26
C HIS A 490 1.59 -21.34 4.75
N TYR A 491 0.97 -21.36 3.58
CA TYR A 491 0.41 -20.15 2.94
C TYR A 491 -1.00 -20.42 2.41
N GLU A 492 -1.74 -19.36 2.18
CA GLU A 492 -3.01 -19.35 1.47
C GLU A 492 -2.85 -18.48 0.23
N LEU A 493 -3.04 -19.07 -0.94
CA LEU A 493 -3.12 -18.34 -2.19
C LEU A 493 -4.61 -18.05 -2.46
N LYS A 494 -5.00 -16.77 -2.43
CA LYS A 494 -6.39 -16.31 -2.51
C LYS A 494 -6.63 -15.53 -3.79
N PHE A 495 -7.71 -15.84 -4.51
CA PHE A 495 -8.15 -15.06 -5.67
C PHE A 495 -9.50 -14.42 -5.38
N TYR A 496 -9.62 -13.11 -5.58
CA TYR A 496 -10.83 -12.36 -5.27
C TYR A 496 -11.64 -12.06 -6.53
N TYR A 497 -12.96 -12.22 -6.47
CA TYR A 497 -13.89 -11.78 -7.52
C TYR A 497 -15.16 -11.17 -6.91
N ASP A 498 -15.97 -10.49 -7.73
CA ASP A 498 -17.22 -9.87 -7.27
C ASP A 498 -18.31 -10.94 -7.04
N GLY A 499 -18.65 -11.17 -5.77
CA GLY A 499 -19.66 -12.13 -5.34
C GLY A 499 -21.09 -11.60 -5.34
N THR A 500 -21.31 -10.35 -5.75
CA THR A 500 -22.65 -9.79 -5.96
C THR A 500 -23.20 -10.14 -7.35
N LEU A 501 -22.30 -10.44 -8.30
CA LEU A 501 -22.65 -10.87 -9.65
C LEU A 501 -23.05 -12.35 -9.67
N SER A 502 -24.20 -12.66 -10.26
CA SER A 502 -24.68 -14.05 -10.45
C SER A 502 -24.24 -14.64 -11.81
N TYR A 503 -23.10 -14.18 -12.35
CA TYR A 503 -22.63 -14.58 -13.69
C TYR A 503 -22.07 -16.01 -13.69
N PRO A 504 -22.07 -16.70 -14.84
CA PRO A 504 -21.31 -17.93 -15.03
C PRO A 504 -19.83 -17.74 -14.68
N LYS A 505 -19.17 -18.79 -14.18
CA LYS A 505 -17.76 -18.72 -13.74
C LYS A 505 -16.79 -18.28 -14.84
N ASN A 506 -17.09 -18.62 -16.10
CA ASN A 506 -16.33 -18.22 -17.28
C ASN A 506 -16.60 -16.76 -17.73
N GLU A 507 -17.42 -16.03 -16.99
CA GLU A 507 -17.76 -14.62 -17.20
C GLU A 507 -17.53 -13.78 -15.93
N LEU A 508 -17.01 -14.38 -14.84
CA LEU A 508 -16.65 -13.71 -13.60
C LEU A 508 -15.14 -13.45 -13.58
N ASN A 509 -14.74 -12.19 -13.70
CA ASN A 509 -13.33 -11.81 -13.67
C ASN A 509 -12.76 -11.86 -12.26
N ILE A 510 -11.53 -12.36 -12.15
CA ILE A 510 -10.69 -12.16 -10.97
C ILE A 510 -10.32 -10.67 -10.90
N LEU A 511 -10.34 -10.11 -9.70
CA LEU A 511 -10.06 -8.70 -9.42
C LEU A 511 -8.68 -8.53 -8.79
N SER A 512 -8.26 -9.48 -7.96
CA SER A 512 -6.94 -9.48 -7.32
C SER A 512 -6.53 -10.87 -6.87
N LEU A 513 -5.23 -11.04 -6.65
CA LEU A 513 -4.58 -12.20 -6.07
C LEU A 513 -3.94 -11.81 -4.74
N GLU A 514 -3.97 -12.68 -3.75
CA GLU A 514 -3.29 -12.49 -2.48
C GLU A 514 -2.53 -13.75 -2.07
N LEU A 515 -1.32 -13.56 -1.55
CA LEU A 515 -0.59 -14.63 -0.87
C LEU A 515 -0.51 -14.28 0.62
N ALA A 516 -1.22 -15.03 1.44
CA ALA A 516 -1.29 -14.85 2.87
C ALA A 516 -0.50 -15.94 3.59
N TYR A 517 0.21 -15.60 4.65
CA TYR A 517 0.88 -16.61 5.48
C TYR A 517 -0.08 -17.19 6.52
N LYS A 518 0.08 -18.48 6.86
CA LYS A 518 -0.62 -19.13 7.98
C LYS A 518 0.25 -19.01 9.23
N GLU A 519 -0.27 -18.36 10.27
CA GLU A 519 0.39 -18.19 11.58
C GLU A 519 1.07 -19.51 12.05
N PRO A 520 2.40 -19.60 12.12
CA PRO A 520 3.11 -20.88 12.20
C PRO A 520 3.41 -21.32 13.64
N GLY A 521 3.15 -20.46 14.63
CA GLY A 521 3.44 -20.77 16.05
C GLY A 521 4.91 -21.12 16.34
N ILE A 522 5.87 -20.75 15.47
CA ILE A 522 7.27 -21.20 15.60
C ILE A 522 8.07 -20.38 16.63
N ILE A 523 7.69 -19.12 16.89
CA ILE A 523 8.41 -18.21 17.79
C ILE A 523 8.52 -18.80 19.19
N GLU A 524 7.40 -19.25 19.77
CA GLU A 524 7.37 -19.84 21.11
C GLU A 524 8.29 -21.06 21.20
N HIS A 525 8.34 -21.87 20.14
CA HIS A 525 9.21 -23.04 20.07
C HIS A 525 10.69 -22.66 19.95
N ALA A 526 11.00 -21.63 19.15
CA ALA A 526 12.35 -21.12 18.99
C ALA A 526 12.89 -20.47 20.27
N GLU A 527 12.08 -19.70 20.99
CA GLU A 527 12.44 -19.14 22.31
C GLU A 527 12.74 -20.22 23.34
N SER A 528 11.97 -21.31 23.34
CA SER A 528 12.24 -22.48 24.16
C SER A 528 13.62 -23.08 23.84
N VAL A 529 13.94 -23.26 22.56
CA VAL A 529 15.27 -23.76 22.15
C VAL A 529 16.39 -22.78 22.52
N LEU A 530 16.21 -21.48 22.30
CA LEU A 530 17.21 -20.47 22.68
C LEU A 530 17.51 -20.52 24.18
N THR A 531 16.48 -20.69 25.01
CA THR A 531 16.62 -20.86 26.47
C THR A 531 17.43 -22.10 26.82
N LEU A 532 17.16 -23.24 26.14
CA LEU A 532 17.94 -24.47 26.34
C LEU A 532 19.41 -24.31 25.94
N LEU A 533 19.70 -23.54 24.89
CA LEU A 533 21.06 -23.20 24.47
C LEU A 533 21.77 -22.35 25.52
N ALA A 534 21.06 -21.34 26.06
CA ALA A 534 21.57 -20.44 27.10
C ALA A 534 21.88 -21.17 28.41
N ASP A 535 21.02 -22.10 28.82
CA ASP A 535 21.18 -22.91 30.03
C ASP A 535 22.16 -24.09 29.84
N LYS A 536 22.67 -24.30 28.61
CA LYS A 536 23.50 -25.46 28.22
C LYS A 536 22.82 -26.79 28.55
N ASN A 537 21.49 -26.82 28.47
CA ASN A 537 20.68 -27.99 28.81
C ASN A 537 20.60 -28.95 27.60
N VAL A 538 21.74 -29.55 27.27
CA VAL A 538 21.90 -30.42 26.09
C VAL A 538 21.00 -31.67 26.13
N ASN A 539 20.57 -32.13 27.32
CA ASN A 539 19.68 -33.28 27.45
C ASN A 539 18.25 -32.95 26.98
N GLU A 540 17.73 -31.78 27.34
CA GLU A 540 16.42 -31.33 26.87
C GLU A 540 16.49 -30.84 25.41
N LEU A 541 17.60 -30.22 25.01
CA LEU A 541 17.82 -29.83 23.61
C LEU A 541 17.78 -31.03 22.67
N ALA A 542 18.37 -32.17 23.06
CA ALA A 542 18.35 -33.40 22.28
C ALA A 542 16.93 -33.85 21.89
N LYS A 543 15.90 -33.52 22.68
CA LYS A 543 14.49 -33.84 22.39
C LYS A 543 13.88 -32.94 21.32
N GLN A 544 14.45 -31.75 21.14
CA GLN A 544 14.05 -30.78 20.12
C GLN A 544 14.71 -31.06 18.78
N VAL A 545 15.81 -31.81 18.75
CA VAL A 545 16.54 -32.14 17.52
C VAL A 545 15.78 -33.13 16.64
N HIS A 546 15.80 -32.90 15.34
CA HIS A 546 15.17 -33.79 14.37
C HIS A 546 15.78 -35.19 14.43
N PRO A 547 14.99 -36.26 14.66
CA PRO A 547 15.53 -37.59 14.95
C PRO A 547 16.29 -38.21 13.78
N GLU A 548 15.88 -37.91 12.54
CA GLU A 548 16.52 -38.46 11.33
C GLU A 548 17.60 -37.55 10.72
N LYS A 549 17.39 -36.22 10.73
CA LYS A 549 18.31 -35.24 10.13
C LYS A 549 19.43 -34.80 11.08
N GLY A 550 19.25 -34.94 12.39
CA GLY A 550 20.13 -34.31 13.38
C GLY A 550 20.02 -32.78 13.35
N VAL A 551 20.98 -32.11 13.97
CA VAL A 551 21.12 -30.66 13.96
C VAL A 551 22.49 -30.28 13.39
N LEU A 552 22.46 -29.44 12.36
CA LEU A 552 23.64 -28.93 11.67
C LEU A 552 24.16 -27.67 12.37
N PHE A 553 25.46 -27.60 12.59
CA PHE A 553 26.16 -26.41 13.07
C PHE A 553 27.07 -25.88 11.98
N ALA A 554 26.94 -24.59 11.65
CA ALA A 554 27.82 -23.93 10.68
C ALA A 554 27.80 -22.41 10.79
N PRO A 555 28.87 -21.72 10.36
CA PRO A 555 28.81 -20.32 10.01
C PRO A 555 28.05 -20.13 8.69
N TYR A 556 27.20 -19.09 8.57
CA TYR A 556 26.30 -18.92 7.40
C TYR A 556 27.01 -18.96 6.05
N LEU A 557 28.21 -18.38 5.93
CA LEU A 557 28.96 -18.30 4.67
C LEU A 557 29.35 -19.67 4.08
N GLN A 558 29.27 -20.75 4.86
CA GLN A 558 29.70 -22.09 4.46
C GLN A 558 28.55 -22.97 3.97
N LEU A 559 27.33 -22.43 3.82
CA LEU A 559 26.18 -23.17 3.34
C LEU A 559 26.03 -23.18 1.80
N THR A 560 26.88 -22.47 1.05
CA THR A 560 26.71 -22.28 -0.40
C THR A 560 27.22 -23.46 -1.26
N SER A 561 26.59 -23.66 -2.42
CA SER A 561 26.96 -24.66 -3.44
C SER A 561 28.12 -24.20 -4.35
N THR A 562 28.56 -22.95 -4.23
CA THR A 562 29.65 -22.39 -5.04
C THR A 562 30.98 -22.51 -4.26
N PRO A 563 32.00 -23.18 -4.81
CA PRO A 563 33.20 -23.51 -4.06
C PRO A 563 34.10 -22.29 -3.90
N MET A 564 33.98 -21.56 -2.78
CA MET A 564 35.11 -20.71 -2.36
C MET A 564 36.25 -21.53 -1.75
N THR A 565 36.02 -22.80 -1.40
CA THR A 565 37.09 -23.79 -1.14
C THR A 565 36.57 -25.20 -1.39
N GLU A 566 37.34 -26.05 -2.07
CA GLU A 566 37.06 -27.48 -2.19
C GLU A 566 36.93 -28.13 -0.79
N LYS A 567 35.81 -28.80 -0.54
CA LYS A 567 35.51 -29.71 0.58
C LYS A 567 35.43 -29.10 1.99
N HIS A 568 34.24 -28.70 2.39
CA HIS A 568 33.80 -28.87 3.78
C HIS A 568 32.31 -29.19 3.82
N SER A 569 31.95 -30.32 4.44
CA SER A 569 30.56 -30.60 4.82
C SER A 569 30.32 -30.03 6.22
N PRO A 570 29.26 -29.24 6.43
CA PRO A 570 28.87 -28.77 7.76
C PRO A 570 28.83 -29.88 8.81
N VAL A 571 29.07 -29.54 10.08
CA VAL A 571 29.11 -30.52 11.16
C VAL A 571 27.70 -30.77 11.66
N THR A 572 27.20 -31.99 11.48
CA THR A 572 25.87 -32.40 11.94
C THR A 572 25.99 -33.42 13.07
N PHE A 573 25.24 -33.21 14.15
CA PHE A 573 25.13 -34.17 15.25
C PHE A 573 23.71 -34.75 15.32
N SER A 574 23.62 -36.05 15.52
CA SER A 574 22.35 -36.73 15.78
C SER A 574 21.80 -36.38 17.16
N ALA A 575 20.48 -36.58 17.36
CA ALA A 575 19.85 -36.37 18.67
C ALA A 575 20.49 -37.19 19.80
N GLU A 576 21.09 -38.35 19.51
CA GLU A 576 21.78 -39.20 20.49
C GLU A 576 23.17 -38.67 20.90
N GLU A 577 23.81 -37.89 20.03
CA GLU A 577 25.14 -37.31 20.28
C GLU A 577 25.06 -36.01 21.08
N ILE A 578 23.98 -35.23 20.93
CA ILE A 578 23.79 -33.94 21.61
C ILE A 578 23.98 -33.99 23.13
N PRO A 579 23.46 -34.97 23.89
CA PRO A 579 23.69 -35.07 25.34
C PRO A 579 25.17 -35.13 25.75
N HIS A 580 26.05 -35.51 24.83
CA HIS A 580 27.48 -35.67 25.07
C HIS A 580 28.35 -34.57 24.44
N ILE A 581 27.75 -33.67 23.63
CA ILE A 581 28.48 -32.72 22.78
C ILE A 581 29.47 -31.83 23.56
N LEU A 582 29.10 -31.32 24.74
CA LEU A 582 29.98 -30.46 25.55
C LEU A 582 31.12 -31.22 26.27
N LYS A 583 31.04 -32.56 26.32
CA LYS A 583 32.09 -33.41 26.89
C LYS A 583 33.08 -33.88 25.83
N ASP A 584 32.70 -33.79 24.57
CA ASP A 584 33.55 -34.12 23.43
C ASP A 584 34.84 -33.28 23.45
N LYS A 585 35.95 -33.97 23.20
CA LYS A 585 37.31 -33.41 23.20
C LYS A 585 37.93 -33.40 21.81
N ASP A 586 37.26 -33.99 20.82
CA ASP A 586 37.71 -33.95 19.44
C ASP A 586 37.55 -32.53 18.87
N GLN A 587 38.44 -32.18 17.94
CA GLN A 587 38.40 -30.91 17.24
C GLN A 587 37.71 -31.09 15.91
N TYR A 588 36.80 -30.18 15.60
CA TYR A 588 36.06 -30.15 14.35
C TYR A 588 36.41 -28.87 13.61
N LEU A 589 36.59 -28.98 12.30
CA LEU A 589 36.53 -27.82 11.42
C LEU A 589 35.05 -27.49 11.26
N TRP A 590 34.62 -26.34 11.77
CA TRP A 590 33.23 -25.87 11.71
C TRP A 590 32.98 -24.96 10.50
N GLY A 591 34.04 -24.36 9.98
CA GLY A 591 33.99 -23.39 8.88
C GLY A 591 35.16 -22.42 8.93
N TYR A 592 34.97 -21.23 8.37
CA TYR A 592 36.00 -20.18 8.31
C TYR A 592 35.41 -18.85 8.78
N GLY A 593 36.20 -18.04 9.48
CA GLY A 593 35.78 -16.72 9.94
C GLY A 593 35.58 -15.74 8.79
N SER A 594 34.45 -15.03 8.80
CA SER A 594 34.01 -14.11 7.73
C SER A 594 35.05 -13.04 7.37
N GLY A 595 35.66 -12.39 8.37
CA GLY A 595 36.65 -11.33 8.15
C GLY A 595 38.10 -11.83 7.97
N SER A 596 38.46 -12.95 8.59
CA SER A 596 39.86 -13.42 8.63
C SER A 596 40.19 -14.51 7.61
N GLY A 597 39.18 -15.26 7.14
CA GLY A 597 39.35 -16.46 6.33
C GLY A 597 40.07 -17.61 7.04
N LEU A 598 40.28 -17.52 8.36
CA LEU A 598 40.95 -18.56 9.15
C LEU A 598 39.99 -19.69 9.53
N PRO A 599 40.47 -20.95 9.58
CA PRO A 599 39.63 -22.09 9.94
C PRO A 599 39.21 -22.03 11.41
N ILE A 600 37.93 -22.24 11.66
CA ILE A 600 37.35 -22.45 12.98
C ILE A 600 37.53 -23.94 13.30
N ASN A 601 38.70 -24.31 13.84
CA ASN A 601 39.03 -25.69 14.19
C ASN A 601 39.18 -25.86 15.71
N ILE A 602 38.07 -26.13 16.38
CA ILE A 602 37.96 -26.13 17.85
C ILE A 602 37.02 -27.24 18.33
N THR A 603 37.01 -27.52 19.64
CA THR A 603 36.11 -28.53 20.23
C THR A 603 34.66 -28.02 20.26
N PRO A 604 33.65 -28.90 20.34
CA PRO A 604 32.25 -28.46 20.40
C PRO A 604 31.93 -27.58 21.60
N ALA A 605 32.55 -27.85 22.75
CA ALA A 605 32.41 -26.99 23.92
C ALA A 605 32.93 -25.56 23.68
N ALA A 606 34.08 -25.41 23.00
CA ALA A 606 34.62 -24.09 22.67
C ALA A 606 33.75 -23.39 21.62
N TYR A 607 33.33 -24.10 20.57
CA TYR A 607 32.43 -23.55 19.57
C TYR A 607 31.10 -23.08 20.16
N TRP A 608 30.57 -23.84 21.13
CA TRP A 608 29.36 -23.46 21.84
C TRP A 608 29.53 -22.14 22.59
N GLU A 609 30.61 -21.95 23.34
CA GLU A 609 30.85 -20.68 24.05
C GLU A 609 31.08 -19.50 23.11
N ASP A 610 31.80 -19.71 22.02
CA ASP A 610 32.26 -18.62 21.15
C ASP A 610 31.19 -18.19 20.13
N TYR A 611 30.28 -19.09 19.73
CA TYR A 611 29.38 -18.86 18.58
C TYR A 611 27.91 -19.23 18.79
N VAL A 612 27.57 -20.05 19.78
CA VAL A 612 26.18 -20.50 20.02
C VAL A 612 25.58 -19.84 21.26
N TYR A 613 26.37 -19.69 22.31
CA TYR A 613 25.96 -19.09 23.56
C TYR A 613 26.31 -17.61 23.59
N THR A 614 25.29 -16.77 23.71
CA THR A 614 25.49 -15.35 24.07
C THR A 614 24.99 -15.17 25.51
N LYS A 615 25.74 -14.42 26.33
CA LYS A 615 25.28 -14.03 27.68
C LYS A 615 24.23 -12.92 27.63
N GLN A 616 23.78 -12.57 26.43
CA GLN A 616 23.00 -11.39 26.14
C GLN A 616 21.58 -11.79 25.74
N ILE A 617 20.63 -10.92 26.07
CA ILE A 617 19.29 -11.00 25.48
C ILE A 617 19.46 -10.50 24.04
N PRO A 618 18.86 -11.17 23.03
CA PRO A 618 18.88 -10.67 21.66
C PRO A 618 18.39 -9.22 21.58
N ASP A 619 19.07 -8.40 20.80
CA ASP A 619 18.65 -7.03 20.51
C ASP A 619 17.49 -7.03 19.51
N GLU A 620 17.53 -7.93 18.52
CA GLU A 620 16.52 -8.09 17.48
C GLU A 620 16.22 -9.58 17.24
N ILE A 621 14.98 -9.89 16.85
CA ILE A 621 14.52 -11.25 16.51
C ILE A 621 13.85 -11.18 15.14
N TYR A 622 14.16 -12.12 14.27
CA TYR A 622 13.67 -12.16 12.91
C TYR A 622 13.09 -13.54 12.61
N VAL A 623 11.86 -13.64 12.11
CA VAL A 623 11.20 -14.91 11.78
C VAL A 623 11.03 -15.10 10.27
N ASN A 624 11.73 -16.09 9.70
CA ASN A 624 11.74 -16.37 8.26
C ASN A 624 12.21 -15.18 7.40
N GLU A 625 13.13 -14.38 7.93
CA GLU A 625 13.53 -13.11 7.32
C GLU A 625 14.88 -13.15 6.61
N GLN A 626 15.10 -12.18 5.73
CA GLN A 626 16.39 -11.92 5.10
C GLN A 626 16.89 -10.54 5.54
N HIS A 627 18.09 -10.53 6.14
CA HIS A 627 18.77 -9.31 6.54
C HIS A 627 19.36 -8.60 5.30
N LEU A 628 18.73 -7.51 4.86
CA LEU A 628 19.02 -6.81 3.58
C LEU A 628 20.40 -6.16 3.48
N THR A 629 21.13 -6.04 4.58
CA THR A 629 22.50 -5.51 4.59
C THR A 629 23.57 -6.60 4.56
N ALA A 630 23.17 -7.88 4.60
CA ALA A 630 24.04 -9.02 4.40
C ALA A 630 23.84 -9.59 2.97
N PRO A 631 24.86 -10.21 2.34
CA PRO A 631 24.78 -10.77 0.99
C PRO A 631 23.43 -11.45 0.64
N GLU A 632 22.92 -11.16 -0.55
CA GLU A 632 21.58 -11.50 -1.08
C GLU A 632 21.20 -13.00 -1.16
N PHE A 633 22.01 -13.91 -0.58
CA PHE A 633 21.97 -15.35 -0.86
C PHE A 633 21.54 -16.24 0.33
N PHE A 634 21.29 -15.71 1.54
CA PHE A 634 21.27 -16.55 2.75
C PHE A 634 20.04 -17.42 2.97
N THR A 635 18.83 -16.88 2.88
CA THR A 635 17.59 -17.64 3.06
C THR A 635 17.45 -18.73 1.99
N GLU A 636 17.80 -18.41 0.74
CA GLU A 636 17.82 -19.36 -0.38
C GLU A 636 18.86 -20.46 -0.19
N THR A 637 20.03 -20.12 0.36
CA THR A 637 21.07 -21.11 0.66
C THR A 637 20.62 -22.08 1.77
N ILE A 638 20.01 -21.57 2.85
CA ILE A 638 19.46 -22.42 3.92
C ILE A 638 18.35 -23.31 3.36
N ARG A 639 17.43 -22.74 2.57
CA ARG A 639 16.33 -23.50 1.93
C ARG A 639 16.83 -24.52 0.90
N SER A 640 17.98 -24.30 0.28
CA SER A 640 18.60 -25.31 -0.61
C SER A 640 19.04 -26.58 0.15
N ILE A 641 19.35 -26.45 1.44
CA ILE A 641 19.76 -27.55 2.32
C ILE A 641 18.55 -28.11 3.08
N PHE A 642 17.67 -27.22 3.53
CA PHE A 642 16.47 -27.49 4.31
C PHE A 642 15.25 -26.91 3.58
N PRO A 643 14.68 -27.63 2.58
CA PRO A 643 13.62 -27.09 1.72
C PRO A 643 12.38 -26.61 2.48
N ASN A 644 12.12 -27.17 3.66
CA ASN A 644 10.97 -26.85 4.51
C ASN A 644 11.37 -26.01 5.74
N ALA A 645 12.52 -25.36 5.70
CA ALA A 645 13.06 -24.60 6.82
C ALA A 645 12.14 -23.46 7.27
N HIS A 646 11.88 -23.46 8.57
CA HIS A 646 11.37 -22.32 9.32
C HIS A 646 12.50 -21.80 10.20
N MET A 647 12.93 -20.57 9.99
CA MET A 647 14.08 -20.00 10.68
C MET A 647 13.65 -18.89 11.63
N VAL A 648 14.31 -18.84 12.79
CA VAL A 648 14.25 -17.72 13.71
C VAL A 648 15.67 -17.27 13.98
N GLN A 649 15.98 -16.03 13.60
CA GLN A 649 17.29 -15.42 13.77
C GLN A 649 17.27 -14.45 14.94
N TYR A 650 18.32 -14.46 15.74
CA TYR A 650 18.54 -13.60 16.90
C TYR A 650 19.79 -12.78 16.65
N SER A 651 19.69 -11.45 16.68
CA SER A 651 20.82 -10.54 16.51
C SER A 651 21.30 -9.98 17.84
N PHE A 652 22.61 -9.82 17.98
CA PHE A 652 23.29 -9.32 19.17
C PHE A 652 24.33 -8.28 18.75
N ASN A 653 24.18 -7.04 19.23
CA ASN A 653 25.01 -5.89 18.88
C ASN A 653 25.93 -5.52 20.05
N GLU A 654 27.23 -5.40 19.80
CA GLU A 654 28.22 -4.94 20.77
C GLU A 654 29.04 -3.77 20.21
N THR A 655 29.20 -2.70 21.01
CA THR A 655 30.12 -1.61 20.68
C THR A 655 31.51 -1.94 21.21
N VAL A 656 32.50 -2.06 20.33
CA VAL A 656 33.90 -2.35 20.71
C VAL A 656 34.65 -1.05 20.99
N GLU A 657 35.73 -1.12 21.78
CA GLU A 657 36.55 0.04 22.16
C GLU A 657 37.24 0.67 20.93
N GLY A 658 36.61 1.70 20.33
CA GLY A 658 37.08 2.32 19.09
C GLY A 658 36.01 2.96 18.18
N ASP A 659 34.73 2.92 18.57
CA ASP A 659 33.54 3.29 17.76
C ASP A 659 33.22 2.32 16.60
N ASP A 660 33.84 1.13 16.59
CA ASP A 660 33.53 0.07 15.63
C ASP A 660 32.44 -0.88 16.19
N LEU A 661 31.42 -1.19 15.38
CA LEU A 661 30.23 -1.99 15.76
C LEU A 661 30.43 -3.48 15.47
N SER A 662 30.67 -4.34 16.46
CA SER A 662 30.60 -5.80 16.24
C SER A 662 29.18 -6.31 16.38
N TRP A 663 28.79 -7.27 15.55
CA TRP A 663 27.49 -7.92 15.62
C TRP A 663 27.61 -9.43 15.46
N VAL A 664 26.69 -10.15 16.10
CA VAL A 664 26.57 -11.61 16.05
C VAL A 664 25.12 -11.95 15.75
N ASP A 665 24.92 -12.91 14.84
CA ASP A 665 23.61 -13.45 14.51
C ASP A 665 23.58 -14.95 14.78
N LEU A 666 22.52 -15.44 15.42
CA LEU A 666 22.24 -16.86 15.63
C LEU A 666 20.90 -17.24 14.99
N SER A 667 20.90 -18.10 13.98
CA SER A 667 19.69 -18.66 13.38
C SER A 667 19.43 -20.06 13.87
N LEU A 668 18.22 -20.27 14.36
CA LEU A 668 17.65 -21.59 14.62
C LEU A 668 16.76 -21.97 13.44
N VAL A 669 17.02 -23.14 12.86
CA VAL A 669 16.28 -23.66 11.72
C VAL A 669 15.48 -24.88 12.14
N PHE A 670 14.20 -24.88 11.82
CA PHE A 670 13.21 -25.88 12.19
C PHE A 670 12.57 -26.51 10.96
N GLU A 671 12.18 -27.77 11.08
CA GLU A 671 11.30 -28.44 10.15
C GLU A 671 10.25 -29.24 10.93
N GLU A 672 9.08 -29.41 10.34
CA GLU A 672 8.02 -30.21 10.94
C GLU A 672 8.33 -31.71 10.80
N TYR A 673 8.21 -32.45 11.90
CA TYR A 673 8.31 -33.91 11.94
C TYR A 673 7.18 -34.48 12.78
N LYS A 674 6.24 -35.19 12.12
CA LYS A 674 5.07 -35.83 12.76
C LYS A 674 4.20 -34.86 13.58
N GLY A 675 3.99 -33.63 13.09
CA GLY A 675 3.15 -32.63 13.77
C GLY A 675 3.88 -31.82 14.84
N GLU A 676 5.20 -31.98 15.00
CA GLU A 676 6.01 -31.19 15.93
C GLU A 676 7.15 -30.48 15.19
N TRP A 677 7.43 -29.23 15.57
CA TRP A 677 8.63 -28.54 15.12
C TRP A 677 9.88 -29.20 15.71
N LYS A 678 10.87 -29.45 14.85
CA LYS A 678 12.17 -30.02 15.24
C LYS A 678 13.31 -29.19 14.69
N LEU A 679 14.31 -28.97 15.55
CA LEU A 679 15.53 -28.26 15.24
C LEU A 679 16.40 -29.09 14.29
N VAL A 680 16.72 -28.50 13.13
CA VAL A 680 17.59 -29.08 12.09
C VAL A 680 18.86 -28.26 11.87
N GLY A 681 18.92 -27.02 12.33
CA GLY A 681 20.11 -26.16 12.17
C GLY A 681 20.29 -25.14 13.29
N ILE A 682 21.55 -24.91 13.66
CA ILE A 682 22.03 -23.81 14.50
C ILE A 682 23.15 -23.12 13.73
N LEU A 683 22.84 -21.97 13.16
CA LEU A 683 23.73 -21.25 12.26
C LEU A 683 24.17 -19.94 12.90
N HIS A 684 25.43 -19.55 12.69
CA HIS A 684 25.93 -18.31 13.26
C HIS A 684 26.64 -17.41 12.24
N ASN A 685 26.59 -16.11 12.46
CA ASN A 685 27.42 -15.12 11.79
C ASN A 685 28.02 -14.25 12.85
N ALA A 686 29.24 -13.79 12.62
CA ALA A 686 29.79 -12.73 13.45
C ALA A 686 30.65 -11.84 12.55
N TRP A 687 30.42 -10.54 12.65
CA TRP A 687 31.37 -9.55 12.16
C TRP A 687 32.17 -8.99 13.32
N THR A 688 33.49 -9.09 13.20
CA THR A 688 34.45 -8.48 14.11
C THR A 688 35.41 -7.65 13.25
N PRO A 689 35.57 -6.34 13.52
CA PRO A 689 36.43 -5.43 12.74
C PRO A 689 37.90 -5.87 12.67
#